data_AF-S7RBU6-F1
#
_entry.id   AF-S7RBU6-F1
#
_cell.length_a   1.000
_cell.length_b   1.000
_cell.length_c   1.000
_cell.angle_alpha   90.00
_cell.angle_beta   90.00
_cell.angle_gamma   90.00
#
_symmetry.space_group_name_H-M   'P 1'
#
loop_
_entity.id
_entity.type
_entity.pdbx_description
1 polymer ?
#
loop_
_entity_poly.entity_id
_entity_poly.type
_entity_poly.pdbx_seq_one_letter_code
_entity_poly.pdbx_strand_id
1 'polypeptide(L)'
;TYKTRKNVIARTIEMKQQSGENDVDYWVYLDKVFSTLGPDGTSSDESDSEGGGFRVKAMPWRRNIDAEIKIVESQRSAEGIKDNRGSEPKPRFRGPPCKDSTRKKAPQHLPPSFYNADWLNDPKVGAARRELVQPSKEDFSWMIACIRSDPSGRMISKEDLRAHQARDAVLNQPRLELRDKQQRLTCTCPDCVKAGPMGVSRSAEAHRLHVLSNALLPLTAQKPGPNPSVPAASAASGGQASSDVSPAAGTDQLSSAIVLSTLIDVDITVDEIPPVDAIAQELVNQLSELDLGPPDTMEGQIPSSAPSTSTRFLSTAARGTTQMGTGLGDTVSMFVEESGRDDQVLAENAARPGPSTCLQSMNTGADATPPSVQSPGSVRVDIERHLPDANSSIHMLSKEERHINTTRALSQLDSVRTDIEESLQRLTTGVSPDTIREVQDCLGRLRRRFNAITRRTPRILERKAELCEQLKLLDGRLLELEALVPESTDPIAYNCDDHHERPIDQYSAVAQVSMFLVTVCTVIVGVNRSAGAFMLATISTILTLAFTLHGRQLKQDQERVLADIPSTVDTVLSKFKLDGRVTTYATCSECHAIYAPHYEEGSADAVYPAICTSKTLGSDQICGAPLTETDNTGGDRSMKPLRSFVMHNYEDYMAGLLARHDIESLMDKACDDALASLDRPRPEFIRSPFEADFIRTFEGPTSSADEKQL
;
A
#
# COMPACT_ATOMS: atom_id res chain seq x y z
N THR A 1 0.66 -22.70 -3.34
CA THR A 1 2.12 -22.92 -3.38
C THR A 1 2.56 -23.98 -4.39
N TYR A 2 2.13 -25.25 -4.30
CA TYR A 2 2.52 -26.30 -5.28
C TYR A 2 2.22 -25.93 -6.73
N LYS A 3 0.94 -25.64 -7.05
CA LYS A 3 0.50 -25.25 -8.40
C LYS A 3 1.30 -24.06 -8.94
N THR A 4 1.53 -23.05 -8.11
CA THR A 4 2.35 -21.88 -8.45
C THR A 4 3.77 -22.27 -8.86
N ARG A 5 4.46 -23.09 -8.06
CA ARG A 5 5.83 -23.55 -8.39
C ARG A 5 5.86 -24.41 -9.65
N LYS A 6 4.87 -25.29 -9.85
CA LYS A 6 4.72 -26.06 -11.10
C LYS A 6 4.52 -25.17 -12.31
N ASN A 7 3.72 -24.11 -12.19
CA ASN A 7 3.50 -23.14 -13.26
C ASN A 7 4.78 -22.37 -13.61
N VAL A 8 5.54 -21.94 -12.58
CA VAL A 8 6.84 -21.28 -12.78
C VAL A 8 7.79 -22.22 -13.53
N ILE A 9 7.95 -23.46 -13.06
CA ILE A 9 8.83 -24.45 -13.71
C ILE A 9 8.41 -24.68 -15.16
N ALA A 10 7.12 -24.91 -15.44
CA ALA A 10 6.63 -25.16 -16.80
C ALA A 10 6.91 -23.97 -17.74
N ARG A 11 6.66 -22.75 -17.27
CA ARG A 11 6.89 -21.53 -18.05
C ARG A 11 8.38 -21.28 -18.28
N THR A 12 9.22 -21.49 -17.27
CA THR A 12 10.67 -21.37 -17.41
C THR A 12 11.23 -22.43 -18.38
N ILE A 13 10.70 -23.66 -18.39
CA ILE A 13 11.06 -24.68 -19.40
C ILE A 13 10.72 -24.17 -20.80
N GLU A 14 9.50 -23.67 -21.02
CA GLU A 14 9.07 -23.15 -22.32
C GLU A 14 9.94 -21.99 -22.79
N MET A 15 10.20 -21.02 -21.92
CA MET A 15 11.05 -19.87 -22.22
C MET A 15 12.49 -20.29 -22.57
N LYS A 16 13.08 -21.20 -21.80
CA LYS A 16 14.46 -21.67 -22.02
C LYS A 16 14.60 -22.56 -23.25
N GLN A 17 13.55 -23.32 -23.59
CA GLN A 17 13.49 -24.06 -24.85
C GLN A 17 13.46 -23.12 -26.05
N GLN A 18 12.70 -22.02 -25.97
CA GLN A 18 12.64 -21.01 -27.02
C GLN A 18 13.96 -20.24 -27.17
N SER A 19 14.64 -19.94 -26.06
CA SER A 19 15.94 -19.24 -26.08
C SER A 19 17.14 -20.16 -26.39
N GLY A 20 16.95 -21.48 -26.39
CA GLY A 20 18.02 -22.45 -26.63
C GLY A 20 19.04 -22.54 -25.49
N GLU A 21 18.62 -22.27 -24.25
CA GLU A 21 19.49 -22.31 -23.09
C GLU A 21 19.87 -23.74 -22.67
N ASN A 22 21.09 -23.93 -22.18
CA ASN A 22 21.65 -25.25 -21.89
C ASN A 22 21.10 -25.90 -20.61
N ASP A 23 20.39 -25.17 -19.76
CA ASP A 23 19.89 -25.64 -18.46
C ASP A 23 18.44 -26.15 -18.49
N VAL A 24 17.81 -26.26 -19.67
CA VAL A 24 16.46 -26.85 -19.82
C VAL A 24 16.35 -28.22 -19.16
N ASP A 25 17.37 -29.07 -19.31
CA ASP A 25 17.42 -30.41 -18.72
C ASP A 25 17.30 -30.37 -17.17
N TYR A 26 17.86 -29.33 -16.54
CA TYR A 26 17.77 -29.12 -15.09
C TYR A 26 16.35 -28.72 -14.66
N TRP A 27 15.68 -27.87 -15.44
CA TRP A 27 14.29 -27.47 -15.16
C TRP A 27 13.31 -28.64 -15.37
N VAL A 28 13.53 -29.49 -16.38
CA VAL A 28 12.78 -30.74 -16.55
C VAL A 28 13.01 -31.69 -15.35
N TYR A 29 14.23 -31.75 -14.82
CA TYR A 29 14.51 -32.47 -13.59
C TYR A 29 13.75 -31.90 -12.39
N LEU A 30 13.75 -30.57 -12.20
CA LEU A 30 12.95 -29.92 -11.14
C LEU A 30 11.47 -30.23 -11.31
N ASP A 31 10.93 -30.22 -12.53
CA ASP A 31 9.54 -30.58 -12.78
C ASP A 31 9.22 -32.00 -12.29
N LYS A 32 10.13 -32.94 -12.55
CA LYS A 32 10.03 -34.32 -12.06
C LYS A 32 10.08 -34.39 -10.53
N VAL A 33 11.02 -33.70 -9.89
CA VAL A 33 11.14 -33.62 -8.42
C VAL A 33 9.84 -33.12 -7.78
N PHE A 34 9.29 -32.02 -8.29
CA PHE A 34 8.08 -31.42 -7.74
C PHE A 34 6.84 -32.26 -8.03
N SER A 35 6.76 -32.90 -9.20
CA SER A 35 5.65 -33.81 -9.56
C SER A 35 5.63 -35.05 -8.68
N THR A 36 6.80 -35.64 -8.37
CA THR A 36 6.90 -36.78 -7.47
C THR A 36 6.55 -36.40 -6.03
N LEU A 37 6.97 -35.24 -5.54
CA LEU A 37 6.63 -34.77 -4.19
C LEU A 37 5.16 -34.41 -3.99
N GLY A 38 4.49 -33.99 -5.07
CA GLY A 38 3.09 -33.59 -5.05
C GLY A 38 2.81 -32.38 -4.15
N PRO A 39 1.53 -32.08 -3.88
CA PRO A 39 1.14 -30.92 -3.06
C PRO A 39 1.64 -31.01 -1.62
N ASP A 40 1.70 -32.22 -1.04
CA ASP A 40 2.06 -32.40 0.36
C ASP A 40 3.56 -32.29 0.62
N GLY A 41 4.40 -32.73 -0.33
CA GLY A 41 5.85 -32.61 -0.23
C GLY A 41 6.41 -31.27 -0.69
N THR A 42 5.59 -30.45 -1.35
CA THR A 42 5.99 -29.13 -1.84
C THR A 42 5.33 -27.99 -1.08
N SER A 43 4.22 -28.19 -0.37
CA SER A 43 3.60 -27.11 0.41
C SER A 43 4.51 -26.66 1.55
N SER A 44 4.73 -25.36 1.66
CA SER A 44 5.36 -24.74 2.82
C SER A 44 4.26 -24.47 3.84
N ASP A 45 4.33 -25.12 4.99
CA ASP A 45 3.56 -24.73 6.18
C ASP A 45 4.27 -23.48 6.73
N GLU A 46 3.70 -22.31 6.44
CA GLU A 46 4.27 -21.01 6.78
C GLU A 46 3.86 -20.68 8.21
N SER A 47 4.82 -20.26 9.05
CA SER A 47 4.46 -19.64 10.33
C SER A 47 4.18 -18.16 10.09
N ASP A 48 3.08 -17.67 10.63
CA ASP A 48 2.81 -16.23 10.75
C ASP A 48 3.90 -15.64 11.65
N SER A 49 4.86 -14.96 11.03
CA SER A 49 5.89 -14.19 11.75
C SER A 49 5.91 -12.79 11.18
N GLU A 50 5.82 -11.79 12.06
CA GLU A 50 5.69 -10.37 11.74
C GLU A 50 6.97 -9.75 11.12
N GLY A 51 8.06 -10.50 11.04
CA GLY A 51 9.34 -10.03 10.50
C GLY A 51 9.48 -10.25 9.00
N GLY A 52 9.01 -9.31 8.17
CA GLY A 52 9.46 -9.09 6.77
C GLY A 52 9.41 -10.25 5.76
N GLY A 53 8.97 -11.44 6.14
CA GLY A 53 8.98 -12.65 5.32
C GLY A 53 8.43 -13.87 6.06
N PHE A 54 8.23 -14.96 5.33
CA PHE A 54 7.68 -16.19 5.89
C PHE A 54 8.80 -17.15 6.30
N ARG A 55 8.79 -17.62 7.55
CA ARG A 55 9.65 -18.74 7.97
C ARG A 55 8.97 -20.04 7.59
N VAL A 56 9.65 -20.85 6.77
CA VAL A 56 9.12 -22.12 6.30
C VAL A 56 9.44 -23.21 7.32
N LYS A 57 8.40 -23.85 7.87
CA LYS A 57 8.60 -24.96 8.81
C LYS A 57 9.33 -26.14 8.14
N ALA A 58 10.23 -26.78 8.87
CA ALA A 58 10.97 -27.93 8.37
C ALA A 58 10.06 -29.17 8.27
N MET A 59 10.14 -29.93 7.19
CA MET A 59 9.45 -31.22 7.08
C MET A 59 10.42 -32.33 7.47
N PRO A 60 10.33 -32.90 8.69
CA PRO A 60 11.35 -33.82 9.21
C PRO A 60 11.47 -35.11 8.39
N TRP A 61 10.39 -35.51 7.72
CA TRP A 61 10.37 -36.70 6.87
C TRP A 61 11.01 -36.50 5.49
N ARG A 62 11.14 -35.25 5.03
CA ARG A 62 11.53 -34.94 3.64
C ARG A 62 13.05 -34.76 3.55
N ARG A 63 13.66 -35.28 2.48
CA ARG A 63 15.05 -34.94 2.12
C ARG A 63 15.19 -33.42 2.01
N ASN A 64 16.36 -32.90 2.39
CA ASN A 64 16.65 -31.48 2.19
C ASN A 64 16.69 -31.17 0.69
N ILE A 65 15.72 -30.38 0.23
CA ILE A 65 15.59 -29.89 -1.15
C ILE A 65 15.45 -28.36 -1.18
N ASP A 66 15.97 -27.69 -0.14
CA ASP A 66 15.79 -26.24 0.01
C ASP A 66 16.53 -25.46 -1.08
N ALA A 67 17.61 -26.01 -1.63
CA ALA A 67 18.33 -25.42 -2.76
C ALA A 67 17.47 -25.42 -4.03
N GLU A 68 16.85 -26.56 -4.36
CA GLU A 68 15.96 -26.73 -5.50
C GLU A 68 14.74 -25.80 -5.40
N ILE A 69 14.15 -25.69 -4.21
CA ILE A 69 13.02 -24.78 -4.00
C ILE A 69 13.46 -23.32 -4.12
N LYS A 70 14.63 -22.96 -3.61
CA LYS A 70 15.15 -21.59 -3.69
C LYS A 70 15.37 -21.17 -5.14
N ILE A 71 15.84 -22.07 -6.01
CA ILE A 71 16.01 -21.77 -7.44
C ILE A 71 14.66 -21.42 -8.10
N VAL A 72 13.62 -22.22 -7.84
CA VAL A 72 12.27 -21.94 -8.37
C VAL A 72 11.70 -20.64 -7.81
N GLU A 73 11.92 -20.35 -6.52
CA GLU A 73 11.48 -19.12 -5.88
C GLU A 73 12.22 -17.88 -6.41
N SER A 74 13.53 -17.98 -6.64
CA SER A 74 14.34 -16.91 -7.24
C SER A 74 13.92 -16.62 -8.69
N GLN A 75 13.64 -17.66 -9.48
CA GLN A 75 13.18 -17.48 -10.86
C GLN A 75 11.82 -16.79 -10.92
N ARG A 76 10.90 -17.13 -10.01
CA ARG A 76 9.60 -16.45 -9.90
C ARG A 76 9.77 -14.95 -9.65
N SER A 77 10.72 -14.56 -8.81
CA SER A 77 11.03 -13.16 -8.54
C SER A 77 11.67 -12.48 -9.75
N ALA A 78 12.58 -13.15 -10.46
CA ALA A 78 13.31 -12.58 -11.60
C ALA A 78 12.43 -12.38 -12.84
N GLU A 79 11.57 -13.34 -13.17
CA GLU A 79 10.70 -13.26 -14.36
C GLU A 79 9.49 -12.34 -14.16
N GLY A 80 9.33 -11.74 -12.97
CA GLY A 80 8.21 -10.86 -12.67
C GLY A 80 6.86 -11.53 -12.91
N ILE A 81 6.78 -12.87 -12.77
CA ILE A 81 5.53 -13.62 -12.91
C ILE A 81 4.66 -13.27 -11.70
N LYS A 82 3.98 -12.13 -11.82
CA LYS A 82 2.90 -11.72 -10.95
C LYS A 82 1.71 -12.56 -11.39
N ASP A 83 1.34 -13.55 -10.58
CA ASP A 83 -0.02 -14.06 -10.65
C ASP A 83 -0.93 -12.84 -10.44
N ASN A 84 -1.91 -12.58 -11.31
CA ASN A 84 -2.85 -11.45 -11.19
C ASN A 84 -3.73 -11.48 -9.91
N ARG A 85 -3.35 -12.26 -8.90
CA ARG A 85 -4.13 -12.61 -7.71
C ARG A 85 -3.32 -12.49 -6.40
N GLY A 86 -2.38 -11.54 -6.26
CA GLY A 86 -1.77 -11.35 -4.95
C GLY A 86 -0.63 -10.34 -4.84
N SER A 87 -0.26 -10.08 -3.58
CA SER A 87 0.90 -9.30 -3.15
C SER A 87 2.23 -9.92 -3.63
N GLU A 88 3.27 -9.09 -3.72
CA GLU A 88 4.59 -9.53 -4.14
C GLU A 88 5.10 -10.70 -3.27
N PRO A 89 5.79 -11.70 -3.86
CA PRO A 89 6.26 -12.85 -3.11
C PRO A 89 7.19 -12.40 -1.98
N LYS A 90 6.70 -12.47 -0.73
CA LYS A 90 7.55 -12.17 0.43
C LYS A 90 8.72 -13.18 0.52
N PRO A 91 9.91 -12.74 0.97
CA PRO A 91 11.05 -13.62 1.19
C PRO A 91 10.68 -14.81 2.09
N ARG A 92 11.17 -16.00 1.71
CA ARG A 92 10.97 -17.24 2.48
C ARG A 92 12.28 -17.64 3.12
N PHE A 93 12.34 -17.64 4.45
CA PHE A 93 13.52 -18.01 5.20
C PHE A 93 13.45 -19.50 5.56
N ARG A 94 14.52 -20.23 5.21
CA ARG A 94 14.72 -21.65 5.49
C ARG A 94 15.97 -21.80 6.35
N GLY A 95 15.91 -22.63 7.39
CA GLY A 95 17.03 -22.89 8.29
C GLY A 95 16.73 -22.52 9.76
N PRO A 96 17.58 -22.92 10.71
CA PRO A 96 17.37 -22.65 12.13
C PRO A 96 17.20 -21.14 12.41
N PRO A 97 16.25 -20.71 13.28
CA PRO A 97 15.32 -21.52 14.07
C PRO A 97 13.95 -21.70 13.39
N CYS A 98 13.84 -22.60 12.40
CA CYS A 98 12.53 -23.01 11.88
C CYS A 98 11.96 -24.15 12.74
N LYS A 99 10.70 -24.02 13.15
CA LYS A 99 9.96 -25.11 13.82
C LYS A 99 9.65 -26.22 12.82
N ASP A 100 9.51 -27.46 13.31
CA ASP A 100 9.02 -28.55 12.49
C ASP A 100 7.56 -28.30 12.08
N SER A 101 7.19 -28.73 10.87
CA SER A 101 5.82 -28.63 10.37
C SER A 101 4.89 -29.49 11.22
N THR A 102 3.69 -28.97 11.48
CA THR A 102 2.65 -29.70 12.21
C THR A 102 1.98 -30.77 11.36
N ARG A 103 2.31 -30.87 10.06
CA ARG A 103 1.84 -31.92 9.17
C ARG A 103 2.35 -33.28 9.63
N LYS A 104 1.47 -34.03 10.30
CA LYS A 104 1.80 -35.32 10.92
C LYS A 104 2.02 -36.47 9.92
N LYS A 105 1.56 -36.35 8.68
CA LYS A 105 1.55 -37.45 7.71
C LYS A 105 2.53 -37.19 6.56
N ALA A 106 3.57 -38.02 6.46
CA ALA A 106 4.41 -38.09 5.27
C ALA A 106 3.62 -38.75 4.12
N PRO A 107 3.79 -38.30 2.86
CA PRO A 107 3.15 -38.94 1.71
C PRO A 107 3.55 -40.40 1.59
N GLN A 108 2.62 -41.24 1.14
CA GLN A 108 2.90 -42.66 0.89
C GLN A 108 3.52 -42.87 -0.50
N HIS A 109 4.23 -43.97 -0.67
CA HIS A 109 4.73 -44.44 -1.97
C HIS A 109 5.72 -43.52 -2.69
N LEU A 110 6.35 -42.56 -2.00
CA LEU A 110 7.49 -41.86 -2.58
C LEU A 110 8.70 -42.79 -2.72
N PRO A 111 9.59 -42.56 -3.70
CA PRO A 111 10.88 -43.23 -3.77
C PRO A 111 11.68 -43.03 -2.46
N PRO A 112 12.44 -44.03 -1.98
CA PRO A 112 13.13 -43.96 -0.69
C PRO A 112 14.07 -42.75 -0.57
N SER A 113 14.60 -42.28 -1.70
CA SER A 113 15.53 -41.15 -1.76
C SER A 113 14.88 -39.78 -1.52
N PHE A 114 13.54 -39.67 -1.54
CA PHE A 114 12.83 -38.44 -1.16
C PHE A 114 12.63 -38.28 0.35
N TYR A 115 12.80 -39.36 1.12
CA TYR A 115 12.73 -39.28 2.57
C TYR A 115 14.08 -38.87 3.15
N ASN A 116 14.04 -38.19 4.30
CA ASN A 116 15.23 -37.99 5.12
C ASN A 116 15.69 -39.37 5.63
N ALA A 117 16.95 -39.72 5.34
CA ALA A 117 17.51 -41.03 5.65
C ALA A 117 17.52 -41.30 7.16
N ASP A 118 17.83 -40.30 7.99
CA ASP A 118 17.84 -40.44 9.45
C ASP A 118 16.43 -40.62 10.00
N TRP A 119 15.45 -39.90 9.44
CA TRP A 119 14.04 -40.04 9.80
C TRP A 119 13.48 -41.42 9.42
N LEU A 120 13.78 -41.90 8.21
CA LEU A 120 13.26 -43.19 7.73
C LEU A 120 13.96 -44.39 8.39
N ASN A 121 15.23 -44.23 8.80
CA ASN A 121 16.06 -45.27 9.42
C ASN A 121 16.21 -45.13 10.93
N ASP A 122 15.38 -44.31 11.58
CA ASP A 122 15.40 -44.14 13.03
C ASP A 122 15.34 -45.51 13.75
N PRO A 123 16.29 -45.87 14.61
CA PRO A 123 16.31 -47.18 15.26
C PRO A 123 15.07 -47.50 16.10
N LYS A 124 14.39 -46.46 16.62
CA LYS A 124 13.24 -46.64 17.52
C LYS A 124 11.93 -46.74 16.75
N VAL A 125 11.79 -45.98 15.67
CA VAL A 125 10.49 -45.79 14.98
C VAL A 125 10.56 -45.98 13.46
N GLY A 126 11.73 -46.25 12.89
CA GLY A 126 11.95 -46.37 11.45
C GLY A 126 11.17 -47.53 10.80
N ALA A 127 11.06 -48.67 11.48
CA ALA A 127 10.26 -49.81 10.99
C ALA A 127 8.77 -49.42 10.84
N ALA A 128 8.18 -48.82 11.89
CA ALA A 128 6.81 -48.32 11.86
C ALA A 128 6.61 -47.20 10.83
N ARG A 129 7.60 -46.31 10.66
CA ARG A 129 7.56 -45.27 9.62
C ARG A 129 7.57 -45.88 8.21
N ARG A 130 8.41 -46.87 7.94
CA ARG A 130 8.48 -47.57 6.65
C ARG A 130 7.18 -48.30 6.32
N GLU A 131 6.57 -48.93 7.32
CA GLU A 131 5.25 -49.55 7.17
C GLU A 131 4.16 -48.51 6.89
N LEU A 132 4.22 -47.35 7.56
CA LEU A 132 3.26 -46.26 7.38
C LEU A 132 3.34 -45.59 6.00
N VAL A 133 4.57 -45.31 5.52
CA VAL A 133 4.78 -44.58 4.26
C VAL A 133 4.90 -45.49 3.04
N GLN A 134 5.19 -46.78 3.23
CA GLN A 134 5.33 -47.78 2.16
C GLN A 134 6.16 -47.27 0.98
N PRO A 135 7.47 -46.99 1.16
CA PRO A 135 8.31 -46.41 0.11
C PRO A 135 8.21 -47.22 -1.18
N SER A 136 8.13 -46.52 -2.32
CA SER A 136 8.11 -47.17 -3.63
C SER A 136 9.42 -47.96 -3.86
N LYS A 137 9.35 -48.98 -4.73
CA LYS A 137 10.55 -49.68 -5.22
C LYS A 137 11.28 -48.91 -6.32
N GLU A 138 10.64 -47.88 -6.86
CA GLU A 138 11.25 -47.01 -7.84
C GLU A 138 12.46 -46.30 -7.23
N ASP A 139 13.57 -46.31 -7.97
CA ASP A 139 14.71 -45.47 -7.64
C ASP A 139 14.57 -44.12 -8.35
N PHE A 140 14.93 -43.06 -7.64
CA PHE A 140 14.94 -41.71 -8.20
C PHE A 140 16.37 -41.20 -8.21
N SER A 141 16.90 -41.09 -9.43
CA SER A 141 18.22 -40.51 -9.67
C SER A 141 18.16 -39.00 -9.42
N TRP A 142 18.60 -38.60 -8.22
CA TRP A 142 18.83 -37.19 -7.91
C TRP A 142 19.93 -36.67 -8.83
N MET A 143 19.64 -35.61 -9.57
CA MET A 143 20.68 -34.85 -10.22
C MET A 143 21.45 -34.18 -9.08
N ILE A 144 22.69 -34.65 -8.84
CA ILE A 144 23.56 -34.01 -7.86
C ILE A 144 23.85 -32.63 -8.41
N ALA A 145 23.06 -31.67 -7.96
CA ALA A 145 23.30 -30.27 -8.19
C ALA A 145 24.57 -29.95 -7.39
N CYS A 146 25.74 -30.10 -8.00
CA CYS A 146 26.99 -29.52 -7.50
C CYS A 146 26.91 -28.00 -7.65
N ILE A 147 25.88 -27.37 -7.07
CA ILE A 147 25.78 -25.92 -6.95
C ILE A 147 26.64 -25.53 -5.75
N ARG A 148 27.95 -25.63 -5.94
CA ARG A 148 28.80 -24.56 -5.41
C ARG A 148 28.78 -23.51 -6.51
N SER A 149 27.86 -22.57 -6.37
CA SER A 149 27.88 -21.34 -7.15
C SER A 149 29.27 -20.74 -7.06
N ASP A 150 30.00 -20.73 -8.16
CA ASP A 150 30.97 -19.67 -8.42
C ASP A 150 30.22 -18.34 -8.20
N PRO A 151 30.79 -17.35 -7.49
CA PRO A 151 30.16 -16.04 -7.29
C PRO A 151 29.73 -15.34 -8.60
N SER A 152 30.21 -15.79 -9.76
CA SER A 152 29.79 -15.32 -11.10
C SER A 152 28.46 -15.89 -11.61
N GLY A 153 27.82 -16.85 -10.92
CA GLY A 153 26.53 -17.42 -11.33
C GLY A 153 26.55 -18.28 -12.60
N ARG A 154 27.73 -18.63 -13.11
CA ARG A 154 27.87 -19.46 -14.31
C ARG A 154 27.55 -20.93 -14.00
N MET A 155 26.54 -21.49 -14.66
CA MET A 155 26.17 -22.90 -14.52
C MET A 155 27.18 -23.82 -15.21
N ILE A 156 27.47 -24.95 -14.57
CA ILE A 156 28.44 -25.96 -14.98
C ILE A 156 28.05 -26.60 -16.32
N SER A 157 29.02 -26.88 -17.20
CA SER A 157 28.76 -27.45 -18.53
C SER A 157 28.27 -28.91 -18.46
N LYS A 158 27.68 -29.40 -19.56
CA LYS A 158 27.19 -30.78 -19.69
C LYS A 158 28.32 -31.81 -19.53
N GLU A 159 29.52 -31.49 -19.98
CA GLU A 159 30.72 -32.30 -19.85
C GLU A 159 31.22 -32.40 -18.40
N ASP A 160 31.21 -31.28 -17.67
CA ASP A 160 31.63 -31.24 -16.26
C ASP A 160 30.66 -32.03 -15.35
N LEU A 161 29.35 -31.98 -15.66
CA LEU A 161 28.34 -32.77 -14.97
C LEU A 161 28.58 -34.28 -15.16
N ARG A 162 28.92 -34.71 -16.38
CA ARG A 162 29.24 -36.11 -16.68
C ARG A 162 30.52 -36.57 -15.97
N ALA A 163 31.56 -35.73 -15.94
CA ALA A 163 32.81 -36.04 -15.25
C ALA A 163 32.60 -36.21 -13.73
N HIS A 164 31.73 -35.41 -13.12
CA HIS A 164 31.39 -35.54 -11.71
C HIS A 164 30.53 -36.75 -11.38
N GLN A 165 29.52 -37.06 -12.20
CA GLN A 165 28.71 -38.28 -12.05
C GLN A 165 29.57 -39.55 -12.12
N ALA A 166 30.58 -39.57 -13.00
CA ALA A 166 31.54 -40.67 -13.08
C ALA A 166 32.39 -40.81 -11.80
N ARG A 167 32.74 -39.69 -11.14
CA ARG A 167 33.53 -39.69 -9.91
C ARG A 167 32.74 -40.17 -8.69
N ASP A 168 31.47 -39.81 -8.61
CA ASP A 168 30.60 -40.24 -7.49
C ASP A 168 30.11 -41.68 -7.63
N ALA A 169 30.00 -42.20 -8.86
CA ALA A 169 29.78 -43.64 -9.09
C ALA A 169 30.92 -44.49 -8.50
N VAL A 170 32.14 -43.96 -8.44
CA VAL A 170 33.30 -44.59 -7.77
C VAL A 170 33.22 -44.45 -6.24
N LEU A 171 32.70 -43.34 -5.71
CA LEU A 171 32.60 -43.09 -4.27
C LEU A 171 31.41 -43.79 -3.59
N ASN A 172 30.36 -44.12 -4.34
CA ASN A 172 29.15 -44.77 -3.84
C ASN A 172 29.13 -46.31 -4.01
N GLN A 173 30.26 -46.95 -4.34
CA GLN A 173 30.37 -48.41 -4.19
C GLN A 173 30.17 -48.81 -2.71
N PRO A 174 29.52 -49.95 -2.42
CA PRO A 174 29.16 -50.33 -1.05
C PRO A 174 30.38 -50.41 -0.12
N ARG A 175 30.36 -49.57 0.91
CA ARG A 175 31.40 -49.40 1.94
C ARG A 175 31.52 -50.57 2.93
N LEU A 176 31.19 -51.79 2.50
CA LEU A 176 31.18 -53.00 3.34
C LEU A 176 32.52 -53.75 3.36
N GLU A 177 33.41 -53.56 2.37
CA GLU A 177 34.70 -54.27 2.35
C GLU A 177 35.86 -53.54 3.06
N LEU A 178 35.72 -52.24 3.37
CA LEU A 178 36.78 -51.45 3.99
C LEU A 178 36.77 -51.46 5.53
N ARG A 179 35.70 -51.96 6.16
CA ARG A 179 35.60 -52.02 7.63
C ARG A 179 36.33 -53.21 8.25
N ASP A 180 36.43 -54.34 7.54
CA ASP A 180 37.11 -55.55 8.04
C ASP A 180 38.64 -55.49 7.96
N LYS A 181 39.20 -54.64 7.09
CA LYS A 181 40.66 -54.48 6.99
C LYS A 181 41.25 -53.44 7.94
N GLN A 182 40.42 -52.59 8.56
CA GLN A 182 40.89 -51.46 9.37
C GLN A 182 40.94 -51.76 10.89
N GLN A 183 40.49 -52.94 11.33
CA GLN A 183 40.50 -53.34 12.75
C GLN A 183 41.72 -54.19 13.18
N ARG A 184 42.74 -54.38 12.32
CA ARG A 184 44.00 -55.05 12.72
C ARG A 184 45.23 -54.39 12.14
N LEU A 185 45.58 -53.20 12.61
CA LEU A 185 46.96 -52.68 12.50
C LEU A 185 47.32 -51.96 13.79
N THR A 186 48.07 -52.64 14.66
CA THR A 186 48.82 -52.03 15.75
C THR A 186 49.91 -51.13 15.18
N CYS A 187 49.96 -49.87 15.60
CA CYS A 187 51.00 -48.92 15.23
C CYS A 187 52.37 -49.40 15.74
N THR A 188 53.35 -49.56 14.85
CA THR A 188 54.73 -49.98 15.17
C THR A 188 55.74 -48.85 14.93
N CYS A 189 55.40 -47.58 15.24
CA CYS A 189 56.40 -46.51 15.17
C CYS A 189 57.28 -46.49 16.45
N PRO A 190 58.59 -46.17 16.35
CA PRO A 190 59.53 -46.21 17.48
C PRO A 190 59.17 -45.28 18.64
N ASP A 191 58.37 -44.23 18.38
CA ASP A 191 58.03 -43.19 19.35
C ASP A 191 56.84 -43.58 20.26
N CYS A 192 56.04 -44.58 19.89
CA CYS A 192 54.96 -45.10 20.74
C CYS A 192 55.39 -46.23 21.69
N VAL A 193 56.61 -46.78 21.53
CA VAL A 193 57.12 -47.92 22.33
C VAL A 193 57.96 -47.48 23.54
N LYS A 194 58.23 -46.17 23.70
CA LYS A 194 59.03 -45.63 24.82
C LYS A 194 58.21 -44.79 25.80
N ALA A 195 57.22 -45.41 26.45
CA ALA A 195 56.67 -44.91 27.69
C ALA A 195 56.45 -46.09 28.66
N GLY A 196 57.30 -46.16 29.68
CA GLY A 196 57.21 -47.15 30.75
C GLY A 196 55.98 -46.94 31.64
N PRO A 197 55.73 -47.87 32.57
CA PRO A 197 54.49 -47.95 33.32
C PRO A 197 54.55 -46.94 34.47
N MET A 198 54.11 -45.71 34.24
CA MET A 198 53.49 -44.78 35.20
C MET A 198 53.44 -43.37 34.58
N GLY A 199 52.24 -42.92 34.21
CA GLY A 199 51.92 -41.48 34.17
C GLY A 199 51.58 -40.84 32.82
N VAL A 200 50.35 -40.35 32.78
CA VAL A 200 49.80 -39.21 31.99
C VAL A 200 49.39 -39.49 30.54
N SER A 201 48.07 -39.61 30.36
CA SER A 201 47.36 -39.61 29.08
C SER A 201 47.47 -38.25 28.38
N ARG A 202 47.88 -38.25 27.10
CA ARG A 202 47.62 -37.15 26.17
C ARG A 202 46.45 -37.54 25.27
N SER A 203 45.50 -36.62 25.08
CA SER A 203 44.22 -36.86 24.42
C SER A 203 44.34 -37.21 22.94
N ALA A 204 43.32 -37.89 22.40
CA ALA A 204 43.20 -38.24 20.99
C ALA A 204 43.31 -37.03 20.03
N GLU A 205 43.07 -35.82 20.53
CA GLU A 205 43.24 -34.55 19.81
C GLU A 205 44.70 -34.33 19.37
N ALA A 206 45.68 -34.66 20.24
CA ALA A 206 47.10 -34.42 19.98
C ALA A 206 47.65 -35.32 18.87
N HIS A 207 47.16 -36.56 18.77
CA HIS A 207 47.50 -37.48 17.69
C HIS A 207 46.90 -37.01 16.34
N ARG A 208 45.68 -36.47 16.39
CA ARG A 208 44.98 -35.96 15.20
C ARG A 208 45.64 -34.71 14.62
N LEU A 209 46.18 -33.83 15.47
CA LEU A 209 46.95 -32.65 15.05
C LEU A 209 48.33 -32.99 14.49
N HIS A 210 48.99 -34.03 15.00
CA HIS A 210 50.29 -34.48 14.48
C HIS A 210 50.18 -35.06 13.06
N VAL A 211 49.10 -35.81 12.76
CA VAL A 211 48.83 -36.35 11.42
C VAL A 211 48.49 -35.23 10.42
N LEU A 212 47.83 -34.16 10.85
CA LEU A 212 47.47 -33.03 9.99
C LEU A 212 48.64 -32.06 9.73
N SER A 213 49.58 -31.91 10.68
CA SER A 213 50.74 -31.02 10.52
C SER A 213 51.78 -31.51 9.52
N ASN A 214 51.82 -32.81 9.21
CA ASN A 214 52.76 -33.39 8.23
C ASN A 214 52.20 -33.43 6.79
N ALA A 215 50.92 -33.06 6.60
CA ALA A 215 50.28 -33.10 5.29
C ALA A 215 50.37 -31.77 4.51
N LEU A 216 50.99 -30.72 5.07
CA LEU A 216 51.04 -29.39 4.46
C LEU A 216 52.41 -28.71 4.64
N LEU A 217 53.35 -28.98 3.73
CA LEU A 217 54.48 -28.10 3.40
C LEU A 217 54.71 -28.12 1.87
N PRO A 218 54.97 -26.97 1.21
CA PRO A 218 54.99 -26.88 -0.25
C PRO A 218 56.40 -26.98 -0.87
N LEU A 219 56.46 -27.54 -2.07
CA LEU A 219 57.61 -27.47 -2.98
C LEU A 219 57.61 -26.15 -3.75
N THR A 220 58.68 -25.38 -3.61
CA THR A 220 59.09 -24.30 -4.52
C THR A 220 60.28 -24.77 -5.35
N ALA A 221 60.29 -24.53 -6.67
CA ALA A 221 61.51 -24.18 -7.43
C ALA A 221 61.26 -23.97 -8.95
N GLN A 222 62.01 -23.00 -9.49
CA GLN A 222 62.40 -22.72 -10.89
C GLN A 222 61.52 -21.72 -11.70
N LYS A 223 62.03 -20.82 -12.56
CA LYS A 223 63.29 -20.07 -12.80
C LYS A 223 62.98 -19.18 -14.06
N PRO A 224 63.49 -17.94 -14.24
CA PRO A 224 62.99 -17.06 -15.31
C PRO A 224 63.86 -16.95 -16.59
N GLY A 225 63.18 -16.63 -17.71
CA GLY A 225 63.67 -15.97 -18.95
C GLY A 225 64.01 -16.87 -20.15
N PRO A 226 64.06 -16.37 -21.42
CA PRO A 226 63.76 -15.03 -21.96
C PRO A 226 62.94 -14.98 -23.30
N ASN A 227 62.57 -13.75 -23.73
CA ASN A 227 62.13 -13.29 -25.09
C ASN A 227 63.03 -13.81 -26.25
N PRO A 228 62.69 -13.73 -27.58
CA PRO A 228 62.04 -12.59 -28.28
C PRO A 228 61.21 -12.88 -29.61
N SER A 229 60.75 -11.76 -30.23
CA SER A 229 60.69 -11.43 -31.69
C SER A 229 59.58 -11.95 -32.65
N VAL A 230 58.68 -11.03 -33.07
CA VAL A 230 58.47 -10.39 -34.42
C VAL A 230 58.93 -11.22 -35.66
N PRO A 231 58.16 -11.38 -36.78
CA PRO A 231 57.80 -10.34 -37.79
C PRO A 231 56.33 -10.40 -38.31
N ALA A 232 55.66 -9.36 -38.82
CA ALA A 232 55.90 -8.27 -39.81
C ALA A 232 55.29 -8.57 -41.21
N ALA A 233 54.68 -7.51 -41.78
CA ALA A 233 54.28 -7.29 -43.18
C ALA A 233 53.04 -8.08 -43.69
N SER A 234 52.14 -7.59 -44.56
CA SER A 234 52.13 -6.50 -45.55
C SER A 234 50.66 -6.25 -45.96
N ALA A 235 50.19 -5.00 -46.03
CA ALA A 235 49.96 -4.20 -47.25
C ALA A 235 48.89 -4.76 -48.23
N ALA A 236 47.83 -3.97 -48.50
CA ALA A 236 47.68 -3.19 -49.74
C ALA A 236 46.22 -2.81 -50.06
N SER A 237 46.09 -1.59 -50.61
CA SER A 237 45.04 -1.07 -51.53
C SER A 237 43.60 -0.98 -51.01
N GLY A 238 42.84 0.10 -51.22
CA GLY A 238 42.95 1.23 -52.15
C GLY A 238 41.56 1.52 -52.72
N GLY A 239 41.17 2.79 -52.85
CA GLY A 239 39.97 3.18 -53.59
C GLY A 239 39.27 4.45 -53.07
N GLN A 240 39.64 5.59 -53.64
CA GLN A 240 38.98 6.90 -53.51
C GLN A 240 37.82 7.06 -54.53
N ALA A 241 37.10 8.19 -54.37
CA ALA A 241 36.35 9.01 -55.35
C ALA A 241 34.82 8.93 -55.20
N SER A 242 34.16 9.97 -54.63
CA SER A 242 33.63 11.21 -55.28
C SER A 242 32.31 10.95 -56.03
N SER A 243 31.29 11.80 -56.10
CA SER A 243 30.94 13.13 -55.60
C SER A 243 29.47 13.37 -56.02
N ASP A 244 28.89 14.45 -55.50
CA ASP A 244 27.90 15.34 -56.16
C ASP A 244 26.40 15.35 -55.78
N VAL A 245 26.06 16.47 -55.11
CA VAL A 245 25.08 17.52 -55.46
C VAL A 245 23.56 17.28 -55.27
N SER A 246 22.99 18.23 -54.51
CA SER A 246 21.62 18.53 -54.01
C SER A 246 20.59 18.93 -55.12
N PRO A 247 19.39 19.56 -54.87
CA PRO A 247 18.68 19.92 -53.61
C PRO A 247 17.11 19.79 -53.60
N ALA A 248 16.53 20.14 -52.43
CA ALA A 248 15.27 20.87 -52.19
C ALA A 248 13.86 20.21 -52.29
N ALA A 249 13.20 20.14 -51.12
CA ALA A 249 11.80 20.45 -50.77
C ALA A 249 11.45 19.63 -49.49
N GLY A 250 11.05 20.15 -48.33
CA GLY A 250 10.31 21.36 -48.00
C GLY A 250 8.87 21.00 -47.64
N THR A 251 8.59 20.59 -46.39
CA THR A 251 7.32 20.84 -45.66
C THR A 251 7.43 20.41 -44.19
N ASP A 252 6.96 21.32 -43.35
CA ASP A 252 6.86 21.29 -41.90
C ASP A 252 5.95 20.19 -41.34
N GLN A 253 6.33 19.62 -40.20
CA GLN A 253 5.42 19.23 -39.12
C GLN A 253 6.19 19.15 -37.79
N LEU A 254 6.07 20.22 -37.00
CA LEU A 254 6.50 20.29 -35.59
C LEU A 254 5.59 19.38 -34.75
N SER A 255 6.20 18.38 -34.10
CA SER A 255 5.57 17.58 -33.04
C SER A 255 6.35 17.77 -31.75
N SER A 256 5.72 18.42 -30.77
CA SER A 256 6.26 18.72 -29.45
C SER A 256 6.41 17.46 -28.58
N ALA A 257 7.53 16.75 -28.72
CA ALA A 257 7.86 15.58 -27.88
C ALA A 257 9.36 15.44 -27.56
N ILE A 258 10.11 16.55 -27.46
CA ILE A 258 11.54 16.54 -27.12
C ILE A 258 11.79 17.49 -25.96
N VAL A 259 11.55 17.01 -24.74
CA VAL A 259 12.22 17.56 -23.53
C VAL A 259 12.58 16.45 -22.52
N LEU A 260 11.89 15.30 -22.50
CA LEU A 260 12.16 14.24 -21.52
C LEU A 260 13.05 13.08 -22.01
N SER A 261 13.50 13.08 -23.27
CA SER A 261 14.31 12.00 -23.85
C SER A 261 15.82 12.27 -23.87
N THR A 262 16.27 13.49 -23.61
CA THR A 262 17.67 13.91 -23.84
C THR A 262 18.61 13.79 -22.63
N LEU A 263 18.18 13.21 -21.51
CA LEU A 263 19.03 13.09 -20.31
C LEU A 263 19.39 11.65 -19.89
N ILE A 264 19.05 10.62 -20.65
CA ILE A 264 19.25 9.22 -20.21
C ILE A 264 20.24 8.40 -21.06
N ASP A 265 20.73 8.87 -22.21
CA ASP A 265 21.75 8.15 -23.00
C ASP A 265 22.94 9.05 -23.39
N VAL A 266 23.72 9.50 -22.41
CA VAL A 266 25.08 10.01 -22.66
C VAL A 266 26.03 9.35 -21.68
N ASP A 267 26.90 8.47 -22.19
CA ASP A 267 28.12 8.04 -21.50
C ASP A 267 29.05 9.26 -21.36
N ILE A 268 28.87 10.03 -20.29
CA ILE A 268 29.75 11.14 -19.95
C ILE A 268 30.92 10.58 -19.15
N THR A 269 32.10 10.57 -19.76
CA THR A 269 33.36 10.38 -19.02
C THR A 269 33.55 11.52 -18.03
N VAL A 270 34.04 11.22 -16.83
CA VAL A 270 34.09 12.08 -15.61
C VAL A 270 34.76 13.45 -15.77
N ASP A 271 35.37 13.77 -16.91
CA ASP A 271 36.14 15.01 -17.11
C ASP A 271 35.36 16.20 -17.71
N GLU A 272 34.06 16.08 -18.00
CA GLU A 272 33.26 17.19 -18.61
C GLU A 272 31.90 17.42 -17.94
N ILE A 273 31.86 17.58 -16.61
CA ILE A 273 30.65 18.07 -15.93
C ILE A 273 30.71 19.61 -15.88
N PRO A 274 29.75 20.34 -16.48
CA PRO A 274 29.71 21.79 -16.35
C PRO A 274 29.49 22.18 -14.87
N PRO A 275 30.05 23.31 -14.41
CA PRO A 275 29.91 23.75 -13.04
C PRO A 275 28.43 23.85 -12.66
N VAL A 276 28.10 23.48 -11.42
CA VAL A 276 26.73 23.40 -10.88
C VAL A 276 25.92 24.67 -11.14
N ASP A 277 26.59 25.83 -11.14
CA ASP A 277 25.97 27.13 -11.42
C ASP A 277 25.43 27.24 -12.86
N ALA A 278 26.06 26.57 -13.83
CA ALA A 278 25.59 26.56 -15.22
C ALA A 278 24.34 25.69 -15.39
N ILE A 279 24.25 24.57 -14.66
CA ILE A 279 23.06 23.70 -14.66
C ILE A 279 21.90 24.40 -13.96
N ALA A 280 22.16 25.08 -12.84
CA ALA A 280 21.16 25.86 -12.12
C ALA A 280 20.62 27.02 -12.98
N GLN A 281 21.50 27.72 -13.70
CA GLN A 281 21.10 28.81 -14.58
C GLN A 281 20.26 28.33 -15.77
N GLU A 282 20.58 27.17 -16.34
CA GLU A 282 19.82 26.57 -17.44
C GLU A 282 18.40 26.17 -17.00
N LEU A 283 18.25 25.61 -15.79
CA LEU A 283 16.96 25.27 -15.20
C LEU A 283 16.11 26.52 -14.91
N VAL A 284 16.73 27.60 -14.43
CA VAL A 284 16.05 28.90 -14.22
C VAL A 284 15.60 29.49 -15.55
N ASN A 285 16.41 29.39 -16.61
CA ASN A 285 16.05 29.87 -17.94
C ASN A 285 14.87 29.07 -18.52
N GLN A 286 14.87 27.74 -18.41
CA GLN A 286 13.78 26.88 -18.88
C GLN A 286 12.47 27.10 -18.11
N LEU A 287 12.55 27.43 -16.82
CA LEU A 287 11.37 27.79 -16.02
C LEU A 287 10.85 29.20 -16.33
N SER A 288 11.70 30.11 -16.80
CA SER A 288 11.31 31.47 -17.19
C SER A 288 10.62 31.54 -18.56
N GLU A 289 10.77 30.51 -19.40
CA GLU A 289 10.11 30.40 -20.71
C GLU A 289 8.71 29.76 -20.65
N LEU A 290 8.29 29.25 -19.48
CA LEU A 290 6.92 28.79 -19.23
C LEU A 290 6.00 30.01 -19.02
N ASP A 291 5.58 30.61 -20.13
CA ASP A 291 4.58 31.69 -20.17
C ASP A 291 3.19 31.12 -19.81
N LEU A 292 2.86 31.17 -18.51
CA LEU A 292 1.48 30.95 -18.05
C LEU A 292 0.69 32.21 -18.39
N GLY A 293 0.07 32.20 -19.57
CA GLY A 293 -0.79 33.28 -20.06
C GLY A 293 -1.87 33.71 -19.06
N PRO A 294 -2.42 34.94 -19.22
CA PRO A 294 -3.31 35.54 -18.24
C PRO A 294 -4.62 34.75 -18.07
N PRO A 295 -5.22 34.76 -16.87
CA PRO A 295 -6.49 34.11 -16.63
C PRO A 295 -7.60 35.03 -17.15
N ASP A 296 -8.15 34.76 -18.33
CA ASP A 296 -9.35 35.46 -18.79
C ASP A 296 -10.44 34.51 -19.31
N THR A 297 -11.54 34.56 -18.56
CA THR A 297 -12.94 34.68 -19.01
C THR A 297 -13.36 33.90 -20.28
N MET A 298 -14.16 32.84 -20.10
CA MET A 298 -15.02 32.30 -21.15
C MET A 298 -16.49 32.56 -20.83
N GLU A 299 -17.02 33.66 -21.39
CA GLU A 299 -18.40 33.75 -21.87
C GLU A 299 -18.44 33.19 -23.31
N GLY A 300 -19.50 32.45 -23.61
CA GLY A 300 -19.53 31.48 -24.71
C GLY A 300 -19.69 32.02 -26.12
N GLN A 301 -19.50 31.11 -27.08
CA GLN A 301 -20.26 31.05 -28.34
C GLN A 301 -20.03 29.70 -29.03
N ILE A 302 -21.13 29.02 -29.32
CA ILE A 302 -21.20 27.78 -30.13
C ILE A 302 -21.12 28.16 -31.62
N PRO A 303 -20.46 27.33 -32.45
CA PRO A 303 -21.12 26.97 -33.69
C PRO A 303 -21.13 25.46 -33.98
N SER A 304 -22.31 25.03 -34.43
CA SER A 304 -22.67 23.75 -35.03
C SER A 304 -21.92 23.50 -36.35
N SER A 305 -21.34 22.30 -36.54
CA SER A 305 -21.68 21.36 -37.64
C SER A 305 -20.59 20.31 -37.98
N ALA A 306 -21.03 19.04 -38.04
CA ALA A 306 -20.55 17.91 -38.87
C ALA A 306 -19.20 17.19 -38.54
N PRO A 307 -18.93 16.00 -39.14
CA PRO A 307 -19.64 14.73 -38.95
C PRO A 307 -18.71 13.61 -38.42
N SER A 308 -19.34 12.54 -37.93
CA SER A 308 -18.71 11.36 -37.34
C SER A 308 -17.90 10.53 -38.36
N THR A 309 -16.63 10.24 -38.02
CA THR A 309 -15.85 9.22 -38.72
C THR A 309 -15.38 8.16 -37.72
N SER A 310 -15.86 6.94 -37.96
CA SER A 310 -15.54 5.72 -37.23
C SER A 310 -14.11 5.28 -37.55
N THR A 311 -13.26 5.04 -36.53
CA THR A 311 -12.01 4.28 -36.75
C THR A 311 -11.69 3.35 -35.58
N ARG A 312 -11.26 2.16 -35.99
CA ARG A 312 -11.02 0.91 -35.25
C ARG A 312 -9.82 0.98 -34.32
N PHE A 313 -9.92 0.21 -33.24
CA PHE A 313 -8.82 -0.25 -32.39
C PHE A 313 -7.78 -1.07 -33.19
N LEU A 314 -6.49 -0.71 -33.07
CA LEU A 314 -5.38 -1.64 -33.20
C LEU A 314 -4.38 -1.41 -32.05
N SER A 315 -4.19 -2.46 -31.27
CA SER A 315 -3.21 -2.57 -30.18
C SER A 315 -1.87 -2.99 -30.75
N THR A 316 -0.82 -2.20 -30.52
CA THR A 316 0.57 -2.69 -30.59
C THR A 316 1.45 -1.86 -29.65
N ALA A 317 2.08 -2.47 -28.66
CA ALA A 317 3.38 -2.03 -28.14
C ALA A 317 4.01 -3.13 -27.27
N ALA A 318 5.16 -3.61 -27.73
CA ALA A 318 6.15 -4.37 -26.98
C ALA A 318 6.87 -3.47 -25.95
N ARG A 319 7.34 -4.06 -24.84
CA ARG A 319 8.25 -3.41 -23.89
C ARG A 319 9.51 -4.26 -23.73
N GLY A 320 10.66 -3.65 -24.02
CA GLY A 320 11.97 -4.11 -23.56
C GLY A 320 12.25 -3.58 -22.15
N THR A 321 12.91 -4.39 -21.33
CA THR A 321 13.26 -4.10 -19.94
C THR A 321 14.77 -4.02 -19.80
N THR A 322 15.27 -2.88 -19.30
CA THR A 322 16.68 -2.71 -18.88
C THR A 322 16.74 -2.60 -17.36
N GLN A 323 17.77 -3.24 -16.80
CA GLN A 323 18.00 -3.57 -15.40
C GLN A 323 18.95 -2.52 -14.77
N MET A 324 18.65 -2.03 -13.55
CA MET A 324 19.58 -1.20 -12.76
C MET A 324 19.80 -1.85 -11.39
N GLY A 325 21.07 -2.03 -11.04
CA GLY A 325 21.53 -2.65 -9.80
C GLY A 325 21.67 -1.64 -8.65
N THR A 326 21.41 -2.11 -7.43
CA THR A 326 21.60 -1.37 -6.20
C THR A 326 22.91 -1.79 -5.52
N GLY A 327 23.69 -0.81 -5.10
CA GLY A 327 24.87 -1.01 -4.28
C GLY A 327 25.18 0.23 -3.43
N LEU A 328 25.55 -0.04 -2.17
CA LEU A 328 26.12 0.86 -1.15
C LEU A 328 25.14 1.68 -0.31
N GLY A 329 24.94 1.18 0.91
CA GLY A 329 24.57 2.00 2.06
C GLY A 329 25.80 2.15 2.95
N ASP A 330 26.09 3.39 3.37
CA ASP A 330 26.88 3.67 4.55
C ASP A 330 26.24 4.80 5.36
N THR A 331 26.30 4.60 6.66
CA THR A 331 25.71 5.33 7.77
C THR A 331 26.28 6.75 7.96
N VAL A 332 25.41 7.75 8.17
CA VAL A 332 25.75 8.95 8.94
C VAL A 332 24.59 9.32 9.87
N SER A 333 24.92 9.35 11.16
CA SER A 333 24.11 9.83 12.28
C SER A 333 24.49 11.29 12.51
N MET A 334 23.54 12.23 12.62
CA MET A 334 23.84 13.59 13.06
C MET A 334 22.77 14.18 13.99
N PHE A 335 23.33 14.87 14.98
CA PHE A 335 22.78 15.56 16.13
C PHE A 335 21.68 16.59 15.81
N VAL A 336 20.70 16.67 16.72
CA VAL A 336 19.79 17.81 16.86
C VAL A 336 20.39 18.76 17.90
N GLU A 337 20.82 19.93 17.48
CA GLU A 337 21.10 21.06 18.37
C GLU A 337 19.90 22.01 18.38
N GLU A 338 19.37 22.25 19.59
CA GLU A 338 18.42 23.31 19.89
C GLU A 338 19.08 24.68 19.71
N SER A 339 18.35 25.62 19.12
CA SER A 339 18.70 27.03 19.16
C SER A 339 17.44 27.86 19.28
N GLY A 340 17.17 28.32 20.50
CA GLY A 340 16.20 29.37 20.77
C GLY A 340 16.66 30.70 20.19
N ARG A 341 15.71 31.48 19.69
CA ARG A 341 15.88 32.91 19.49
C ARG A 341 14.62 33.66 19.90
N ASP A 342 14.88 34.70 20.67
CA ASP A 342 14.03 35.84 20.98
C ASP A 342 13.59 36.55 19.71
N ASP A 343 12.37 37.08 19.70
CA ASP A 343 12.06 38.28 18.92
C ASP A 343 10.97 39.12 19.61
N GLN A 344 11.36 40.38 19.87
CA GLN A 344 10.47 41.53 20.01
C GLN A 344 9.76 41.79 18.68
N VAL A 345 8.56 42.36 18.69
CA VAL A 345 8.19 43.53 17.87
C VAL A 345 6.77 44.03 18.19
N LEU A 346 6.66 45.33 17.94
CA LEU A 346 5.66 46.35 18.20
C LEU A 346 4.25 46.09 17.66
N ALA A 347 3.29 46.74 18.32
CA ALA A 347 1.88 46.82 17.97
C ALA A 347 1.61 47.94 16.95
N GLU A 348 0.69 47.71 16.00
CA GLU A 348 -0.08 48.81 15.40
C GLU A 348 -1.46 48.37 14.85
N ASN A 349 -2.46 49.02 15.44
CA ASN A 349 -3.83 49.41 15.09
C ASN A 349 -4.69 48.80 13.97
N ALA A 350 -5.98 48.78 14.32
CA ALA A 350 -7.16 48.23 13.64
C ALA A 350 -7.87 49.19 12.68
N ALA A 351 -8.65 48.64 11.75
CA ALA A 351 -9.87 49.24 11.22
C ALA A 351 -10.85 48.16 10.73
N ARG A 352 -12.08 48.15 11.26
CA ARG A 352 -13.27 47.43 10.77
C ARG A 352 -14.18 48.42 10.03
N PRO A 353 -14.98 47.97 9.04
CA PRO A 353 -16.25 48.62 8.73
C PRO A 353 -17.45 47.77 9.20
N GLY A 354 -18.49 48.46 9.68
CA GLY A 354 -19.74 47.88 10.20
C GLY A 354 -20.79 47.56 9.12
N PRO A 355 -21.95 46.99 9.50
CA PRO A 355 -22.97 46.52 8.58
C PRO A 355 -23.98 47.62 8.22
N SER A 356 -24.50 47.55 7.00
CA SER A 356 -25.50 48.47 6.44
C SER A 356 -26.92 47.88 6.52
N THR A 357 -27.87 48.77 6.75
CA THR A 357 -29.30 48.55 7.04
C THR A 357 -30.17 48.79 5.79
N CYS A 358 -31.49 48.47 5.91
CA CYS A 358 -32.66 48.87 5.07
C CYS A 358 -32.99 47.97 3.86
N LEU A 359 -34.24 47.57 3.52
CA LEU A 359 -35.64 48.05 3.70
C LEU A 359 -36.62 46.82 3.61
N GLN A 360 -37.64 46.65 4.46
CA GLN A 360 -39.07 47.07 4.39
C GLN A 360 -39.99 46.45 3.31
N SER A 361 -41.22 46.13 3.77
CA SER A 361 -42.54 45.99 3.07
C SER A 361 -42.90 44.59 2.52
N MET A 362 -44.11 44.01 2.63
CA MET A 362 -45.46 44.46 3.02
C MET A 362 -46.30 43.32 3.65
N ASN A 363 -47.31 43.74 4.43
CA ASN A 363 -48.39 42.97 5.05
C ASN A 363 -49.54 42.64 4.06
N THR A 364 -50.17 41.47 4.22
CA THR A 364 -51.62 41.13 4.12
C THR A 364 -51.76 39.69 4.64
N GLY A 365 -52.69 39.21 5.47
CA GLY A 365 -53.96 39.66 6.03
C GLY A 365 -54.85 38.41 6.27
N ALA A 366 -55.64 38.41 7.34
CA ALA A 366 -56.82 37.56 7.64
C ALA A 366 -56.69 36.27 8.51
N ASP A 367 -57.19 36.41 9.75
CA ASP A 367 -58.19 35.58 10.48
C ASP A 367 -58.17 34.04 10.42
N ALA A 368 -58.05 33.41 11.60
CA ALA A 368 -59.20 32.87 12.35
C ALA A 368 -58.75 31.97 13.52
N THR A 369 -59.17 32.30 14.73
CA THR A 369 -58.98 31.52 15.97
C THR A 369 -60.03 30.42 16.11
N PRO A 370 -59.69 29.24 16.64
CA PRO A 370 -60.61 28.47 17.48
C PRO A 370 -59.98 28.03 18.82
N PRO A 371 -60.79 27.59 19.80
CA PRO A 371 -60.44 27.68 21.21
C PRO A 371 -59.62 26.50 21.74
N SER A 372 -58.79 26.86 22.72
CA SER A 372 -57.98 26.03 23.61
C SER A 372 -58.74 24.84 24.21
N VAL A 373 -58.21 23.64 23.97
CA VAL A 373 -58.47 22.43 24.76
C VAL A 373 -57.27 22.25 25.69
N GLN A 374 -57.52 22.33 27.00
CA GLN A 374 -56.53 22.07 28.04
C GLN A 374 -56.15 20.58 28.05
N SER A 375 -54.84 20.30 27.96
CA SER A 375 -54.26 19.01 28.36
C SER A 375 -53.21 19.24 29.46
N PRO A 376 -53.08 18.32 30.42
CA PRO A 376 -52.35 18.57 31.67
C PRO A 376 -50.90 18.06 31.63
N GLY A 377 -50.00 18.80 32.27
CA GLY A 377 -48.78 18.25 32.85
C GLY A 377 -47.48 18.35 32.04
N SER A 378 -47.08 19.54 31.60
CA SER A 378 -45.68 19.79 31.20
C SER A 378 -44.82 20.04 32.44
N VAL A 379 -44.00 19.06 32.82
CA VAL A 379 -42.95 19.23 33.83
C VAL A 379 -41.86 20.11 33.23
N ARG A 380 -41.85 21.40 33.58
CA ARG A 380 -40.69 22.28 33.36
C ARG A 380 -39.56 21.81 34.27
N VAL A 381 -38.47 21.36 33.69
CA VAL A 381 -37.20 21.20 34.39
C VAL A 381 -36.49 22.54 34.34
N ASP A 382 -36.64 23.36 35.38
CA ASP A 382 -35.89 24.60 35.53
C ASP A 382 -34.42 24.25 35.86
N ILE A 383 -33.56 24.23 34.84
CA ILE A 383 -32.10 24.19 35.01
C ILE A 383 -31.59 25.63 35.08
N GLU A 384 -31.87 26.31 36.20
CA GLU A 384 -31.30 27.62 36.48
C GLU A 384 -30.00 27.43 37.27
N ARG A 385 -28.89 27.13 36.56
CA ARG A 385 -27.54 27.19 37.15
C ARG A 385 -27.01 28.61 37.01
N HIS A 386 -26.88 29.31 38.14
CA HIS A 386 -26.12 30.56 38.25
C HIS A 386 -24.68 30.36 37.79
N LEU A 387 -24.35 30.84 36.59
CA LEU A 387 -22.99 31.05 36.13
C LEU A 387 -22.45 32.34 36.75
N PRO A 388 -21.26 32.34 37.38
CA PRO A 388 -20.64 33.56 37.88
C PRO A 388 -20.24 34.49 36.72
N ASP A 389 -20.44 35.79 36.92
CA ASP A 389 -20.12 36.85 35.95
C ASP A 389 -18.68 36.74 35.43
N ALA A 390 -18.55 36.46 34.12
CA ALA A 390 -17.29 36.15 33.44
C ALA A 390 -16.28 37.33 33.38
N ASN A 391 -16.67 38.53 33.81
CA ASN A 391 -15.85 39.74 33.68
C ASN A 391 -14.97 40.06 34.89
N SER A 392 -15.12 39.38 36.04
CA SER A 392 -14.40 39.75 37.27
C SER A 392 -13.01 39.07 37.46
N SER A 393 -12.60 38.16 36.58
CA SER A 393 -11.42 37.29 36.80
C SER A 393 -10.34 37.36 35.71
N ILE A 394 -10.15 38.53 35.08
CA ILE A 394 -9.19 38.68 33.97
C ILE A 394 -7.73 38.82 34.46
N HIS A 395 -7.49 39.18 35.73
CA HIS A 395 -6.15 39.55 36.21
C HIS A 395 -5.21 38.38 36.63
N MET A 396 -5.65 37.12 36.56
CA MET A 396 -4.86 35.95 36.97
C MET A 396 -4.69 34.89 35.87
N LEU A 397 -4.87 35.24 34.59
CA LEU A 397 -4.63 34.30 33.51
C LEU A 397 -3.13 34.09 33.30
N SER A 398 -2.73 32.82 33.19
CA SER A 398 -1.36 32.38 32.89
C SER A 398 -0.89 32.97 31.55
N LYS A 399 0.44 33.09 31.36
CA LYS A 399 1.01 33.66 30.13
C LYS A 399 0.59 32.84 28.90
N GLU A 400 0.46 31.52 29.09
CA GLU A 400 0.01 30.54 28.11
C GLU A 400 -1.45 30.77 27.68
N GLU A 401 -2.30 31.26 28.58
CA GLU A 401 -3.70 31.57 28.31
C GLU A 401 -3.88 32.88 27.54
N ARG A 402 -2.96 33.84 27.69
CA ARG A 402 -3.01 35.12 26.95
C ARG A 402 -2.50 35.02 25.52
N HIS A 403 -1.97 33.86 25.14
CA HIS A 403 -1.49 33.64 23.79
C HIS A 403 -2.63 33.81 22.76
N ILE A 404 -2.39 34.56 21.68
CA ILE A 404 -3.40 34.92 20.66
C ILE A 404 -4.17 33.69 20.15
N ASN A 405 -3.47 32.60 19.85
CA ASN A 405 -4.11 31.36 19.40
C ASN A 405 -4.99 30.69 20.48
N THR A 406 -4.74 30.86 21.79
CA THR A 406 -5.67 30.41 22.85
C THR A 406 -6.97 31.20 22.77
N THR A 407 -6.88 32.53 22.66
CA THR A 407 -8.04 33.41 22.53
C THR A 407 -8.85 33.10 21.27
N ARG A 408 -8.18 32.86 20.14
CA ARG A 408 -8.82 32.45 18.89
C ARG A 408 -9.55 31.11 19.03
N ALA A 409 -8.91 30.12 19.65
CA ALA A 409 -9.53 28.82 19.90
C ALA A 409 -10.76 28.92 20.82
N LEU A 410 -10.69 29.73 21.88
CA LEU A 410 -11.84 29.99 22.76
C LEU A 410 -12.99 30.66 22.01
N SER A 411 -12.72 31.68 21.19
CA SER A 411 -13.74 32.32 20.35
C SER A 411 -14.38 31.34 19.36
N GLN A 412 -13.62 30.39 18.81
CA GLN A 412 -14.18 29.34 17.96
C GLN A 412 -15.09 28.39 18.76
N LEU A 413 -14.70 27.99 19.98
CA LEU A 413 -15.55 27.18 20.87
C LEU A 413 -16.83 27.92 21.27
N ASP A 414 -16.76 29.22 21.52
CA ASP A 414 -17.95 30.03 21.85
C ASP A 414 -18.92 30.12 20.67
N SER A 415 -18.41 30.25 19.43
CA SER A 415 -19.28 30.14 18.26
C SER A 415 -19.91 28.75 18.11
N VAL A 416 -19.15 27.67 18.37
CA VAL A 416 -19.72 26.30 18.39
C VAL A 416 -20.83 26.19 19.43
N ARG A 417 -20.66 26.78 20.61
CA ARG A 417 -21.71 26.83 21.65
C ARG A 417 -22.99 27.48 21.15
N THR A 418 -22.88 28.69 20.58
CA THR A 418 -24.05 29.43 20.10
C THR A 418 -24.83 28.63 19.07
N ASP A 419 -24.14 27.95 18.15
CA ASP A 419 -24.78 27.12 17.13
C ASP A 419 -25.45 25.85 17.73
N ILE A 420 -24.89 25.27 18.80
CA ILE A 420 -25.54 24.17 19.55
C ILE A 420 -26.82 24.67 20.21
N GLU A 421 -26.77 25.82 20.90
CA GLU A 421 -27.93 26.43 21.56
C GLU A 421 -29.03 26.77 20.55
N GLU A 422 -28.69 27.33 19.38
CA GLU A 422 -29.63 27.59 18.29
C GLU A 422 -30.25 26.29 17.76
N SER A 423 -29.45 25.25 17.58
CA SER A 423 -29.91 23.94 17.10
C SER A 423 -30.89 23.29 18.08
N LEU A 424 -30.59 23.33 19.38
CA LEU A 424 -31.50 22.86 20.44
C LEU A 424 -32.81 23.67 20.47
N GLN A 425 -32.72 25.00 20.29
CA GLN A 425 -33.89 25.86 20.23
C GLN A 425 -34.78 25.54 19.02
N ARG A 426 -34.19 25.32 17.84
CA ARG A 426 -34.90 24.91 16.62
C ARG A 426 -35.69 23.61 16.85
N LEU A 427 -35.06 22.59 17.45
CA LEU A 427 -35.71 21.32 17.80
C LEU A 427 -36.83 21.49 18.84
N THR A 428 -36.80 22.54 19.65
CA THR A 428 -37.84 22.85 20.64
C THR A 428 -39.04 23.57 20.01
N THR A 429 -38.80 24.44 19.02
CA THR A 429 -39.85 25.25 18.40
C THR A 429 -40.72 24.50 17.39
N GLY A 430 -40.22 23.41 16.79
CA GLY A 430 -40.98 22.60 15.86
C GLY A 430 -40.24 21.34 15.43
N VAL A 431 -40.93 20.20 15.44
CA VAL A 431 -40.39 18.91 15.03
C VAL A 431 -40.98 18.59 13.66
N SER A 432 -40.29 19.01 12.60
CA SER A 432 -40.51 18.51 11.24
C SER A 432 -39.32 17.62 10.83
N PRO A 433 -39.52 16.64 9.92
CA PRO A 433 -38.43 15.84 9.39
C PRO A 433 -37.30 16.70 8.80
N ASP A 434 -37.65 17.80 8.14
CA ASP A 434 -36.68 18.75 7.60
C ASP A 434 -35.84 19.42 8.68
N THR A 435 -36.46 19.87 9.78
CA THR A 435 -35.73 20.47 10.91
C THR A 435 -34.77 19.46 11.55
N ILE A 436 -35.18 18.18 11.69
CA ILE A 436 -34.30 17.12 12.22
C ILE A 436 -33.08 16.96 11.31
N ARG A 437 -33.30 16.83 10.00
CA ARG A 437 -32.23 16.68 9.00
C ARG A 437 -31.28 17.88 8.98
N GLU A 438 -31.80 19.11 8.97
CA GLU A 438 -30.98 20.33 9.04
C GLU A 438 -30.10 20.36 10.29
N VAL A 439 -30.65 19.95 11.44
CA VAL A 439 -29.93 19.93 12.71
C VAL A 439 -28.91 18.79 12.76
N GLN A 440 -29.17 17.64 12.12
CA GLN A 440 -28.18 16.57 11.95
C GLN A 440 -26.99 17.03 11.10
N ASP A 441 -27.25 17.68 9.97
CA ASP A 441 -26.20 18.25 9.12
C ASP A 441 -25.39 19.31 9.89
N CYS A 442 -26.09 20.16 10.67
CA CYS A 442 -25.47 21.12 11.57
C CYS A 442 -24.58 20.44 12.61
N LEU A 443 -25.06 19.38 13.28
CA LEU A 443 -24.31 18.61 14.26
C LEU A 443 -23.03 18.03 13.64
N GLY A 444 -23.09 17.50 12.42
CA GLY A 444 -21.92 17.05 11.67
C GLY A 444 -20.88 18.17 11.47
N ARG A 445 -21.31 19.36 11.06
CA ARG A 445 -20.43 20.54 10.93
C ARG A 445 -19.84 20.99 12.27
N LEU A 446 -20.65 20.98 13.34
CA LEU A 446 -20.24 21.37 14.68
C LEU A 446 -19.16 20.43 15.23
N ARG A 447 -19.33 19.12 15.06
CA ARG A 447 -18.31 18.11 15.44
C ARG A 447 -17.00 18.34 14.71
N ARG A 448 -17.03 18.62 13.40
CA ARG A 448 -15.81 18.95 12.62
C ARG A 448 -15.10 20.19 13.17
N ARG A 449 -15.83 21.28 13.42
CA ARG A 449 -15.27 22.53 13.98
C ARG A 449 -14.72 22.33 15.40
N PHE A 450 -15.43 21.57 16.23
CA PHE A 450 -15.00 21.23 17.59
C PHE A 450 -13.70 20.41 17.59
N ASN A 451 -13.59 19.41 16.70
CA ASN A 451 -12.43 18.54 16.58
C ASN A 451 -11.22 19.23 15.96
N ALA A 452 -11.42 20.21 15.06
CA ALA A 452 -10.34 20.99 14.46
C ALA A 452 -9.51 21.80 15.48
N ILE A 453 -10.03 22.02 16.69
CA ILE A 453 -9.34 22.77 17.75
C ILE A 453 -8.38 21.83 18.50
N THR A 454 -7.10 21.80 18.11
CA THR A 454 -6.11 20.84 18.65
C THR A 454 -5.39 21.30 19.92
N ARG A 455 -5.57 22.56 20.33
CA ARG A 455 -4.83 23.15 21.46
C ARG A 455 -5.29 22.57 22.81
N ARG A 456 -4.35 22.28 23.71
CA ARG A 456 -4.58 21.56 24.99
C ARG A 456 -4.28 22.40 26.24
N THR A 457 -4.68 23.68 26.27
CA THR A 457 -4.57 24.47 27.52
C THR A 457 -5.70 24.07 28.49
N PRO A 458 -5.50 24.12 29.82
CA PRO A 458 -6.50 23.70 30.80
C PRO A 458 -7.89 24.30 30.56
N ARG A 459 -7.94 25.61 30.28
CA ARG A 459 -9.18 26.33 29.98
C ARG A 459 -9.86 25.91 28.67
N ILE A 460 -9.09 25.55 27.64
CA ILE A 460 -9.65 25.00 26.39
C ILE A 460 -10.20 23.59 26.64
N LEU A 461 -9.49 22.77 27.42
CA LEU A 461 -9.94 21.42 27.75
C LEU A 461 -11.23 21.44 28.58
N GLU A 462 -11.31 22.31 29.58
CA GLU A 462 -12.53 22.54 30.37
C GLU A 462 -13.70 22.97 29.50
N ARG A 463 -13.48 23.95 28.62
CA ARG A 463 -14.51 24.42 27.68
C ARG A 463 -14.93 23.34 26.68
N LYS A 464 -13.99 22.53 26.21
CA LYS A 464 -14.28 21.39 25.35
C LYS A 464 -15.10 20.33 26.06
N ALA A 465 -14.82 20.04 27.33
CA ALA A 465 -15.59 19.09 28.12
C ALA A 465 -17.05 19.55 28.28
N GLU A 466 -17.28 20.84 28.57
CA GLU A 466 -18.62 21.41 28.64
C GLU A 466 -19.39 21.28 27.31
N LEU A 467 -18.77 21.65 26.19
CA LEU A 467 -19.41 21.56 24.88
C LEU A 467 -19.62 20.12 24.41
N CYS A 468 -18.77 19.20 24.85
CA CYS A 468 -18.97 17.77 24.61
C CYS A 468 -20.31 17.31 25.23
N GLU A 469 -20.58 17.68 26.49
CA GLU A 469 -21.86 17.35 27.15
C GLU A 469 -23.07 18.00 26.45
N GLN A 470 -22.92 19.22 25.92
CA GLN A 470 -24.00 19.87 25.14
C GLN A 470 -24.22 19.20 23.78
N LEU A 471 -23.16 18.76 23.10
CA LEU A 471 -23.26 18.00 21.87
C LEU A 471 -23.95 16.65 22.10
N LYS A 472 -23.68 15.98 23.22
CA LYS A 472 -24.38 14.75 23.63
C LYS A 472 -25.86 14.99 23.88
N LEU A 473 -26.19 16.09 24.55
CA LEU A 473 -27.60 16.46 24.76
C LEU A 473 -28.32 16.69 23.43
N LEU A 474 -27.68 17.38 22.48
CA LEU A 474 -28.23 17.60 21.15
C LEU A 474 -28.40 16.29 20.38
N ASP A 475 -27.42 15.38 20.44
CA ASP A 475 -27.47 14.06 19.79
C ASP A 475 -28.57 13.18 20.38
N GLY A 476 -28.65 13.10 21.71
CA GLY A 476 -29.72 12.38 22.41
C GLY A 476 -31.10 12.93 22.08
N ARG A 477 -31.23 14.26 21.95
CA ARG A 477 -32.50 14.87 21.55
C ARG A 477 -32.88 14.56 20.11
N LEU A 478 -31.92 14.51 19.19
CA LEU A 478 -32.15 14.08 17.82
C LEU A 478 -32.64 12.63 17.77
N LEU A 479 -31.95 11.73 18.47
CA LEU A 479 -32.33 10.31 18.53
C LEU A 479 -33.75 10.11 19.10
N GLU A 480 -34.11 10.84 20.16
CA GLU A 480 -35.47 10.83 20.71
C GLU A 480 -36.51 11.27 19.67
N LEU A 481 -36.23 12.31 18.89
CA LEU A 481 -37.14 12.85 17.89
C LEU A 481 -37.23 11.95 16.65
N GLU A 482 -36.12 11.38 16.21
CA GLU A 482 -36.08 10.40 15.12
C GLU A 482 -36.92 9.17 15.44
N ALA A 483 -36.86 8.68 16.69
CA ALA A 483 -37.69 7.54 17.11
C ALA A 483 -39.21 7.84 17.09
N LEU A 484 -39.59 9.13 17.11
CA LEU A 484 -40.99 9.57 17.06
C LEU A 484 -41.47 9.86 15.64
N VAL A 485 -40.56 10.13 14.71
CA VAL A 485 -40.89 10.34 13.30
C VAL A 485 -40.99 8.98 12.63
N PRO A 486 -42.14 8.61 12.04
CA PRO A 486 -42.25 7.37 11.26
C PRO A 486 -41.14 7.33 10.22
N GLU A 487 -40.52 6.15 10.01
CA GLU A 487 -39.58 5.97 8.90
C GLU A 487 -40.24 6.48 7.63
N SER A 488 -39.73 7.60 7.11
CA SER A 488 -40.30 8.18 5.92
C SER A 488 -40.00 7.24 4.76
N THR A 489 -41.01 6.98 3.95
CA THR A 489 -40.83 6.34 2.64
C THR A 489 -40.27 7.32 1.61
N ASP A 490 -40.05 8.58 2.00
CA ASP A 490 -39.43 9.57 1.15
C ASP A 490 -37.99 9.16 0.77
N PRO A 491 -37.55 9.52 -0.44
CA PRO A 491 -36.18 9.32 -0.86
C PRO A 491 -35.18 9.92 0.14
N ILE A 492 -34.17 9.13 0.53
CA ILE A 492 -33.08 9.60 1.37
C ILE A 492 -32.26 10.62 0.58
N ALA A 493 -32.30 11.88 0.99
CA ALA A 493 -31.45 12.91 0.42
C ALA A 493 -30.00 12.68 0.88
N TYR A 494 -29.08 12.52 -0.07
CA TYR A 494 -27.65 12.38 0.19
C TYR A 494 -26.91 13.64 -0.25
N ASN A 495 -26.05 14.18 0.62
CA ASN A 495 -25.26 15.37 0.30
C ASN A 495 -24.07 14.99 -0.60
N CYS A 496 -24.08 15.48 -1.84
CA CYS A 496 -23.02 15.27 -2.84
C CYS A 496 -22.02 16.44 -2.94
N ASP A 497 -22.14 17.51 -2.15
CA ASP A 497 -21.25 18.68 -2.20
C ASP A 497 -19.78 18.27 -2.02
N ASP A 498 -19.56 17.28 -1.15
CA ASP A 498 -18.26 16.67 -0.90
C ASP A 498 -17.64 16.01 -2.14
N HIS A 499 -18.36 15.77 -3.24
CA HIS A 499 -17.79 15.28 -4.50
C HIS A 499 -17.48 16.40 -5.50
N HIS A 500 -18.12 17.57 -5.35
CA HIS A 500 -17.91 18.72 -6.23
C HIS A 500 -16.80 19.65 -5.75
N GLU A 501 -16.54 19.69 -4.45
CA GLU A 501 -15.41 20.45 -3.91
C GLU A 501 -14.08 19.85 -4.39
N ARG A 502 -13.12 20.70 -4.75
CA ARG A 502 -11.75 20.31 -5.10
C ARG A 502 -10.79 20.91 -4.06
N PRO A 503 -10.50 20.20 -2.94
CA PRO A 503 -9.64 20.75 -1.89
C PRO A 503 -8.26 21.16 -2.39
N ILE A 504 -7.77 20.46 -3.42
CA ILE A 504 -6.48 20.72 -4.05
C ILE A 504 -6.36 22.15 -4.63
N ASP A 505 -7.47 22.74 -5.08
CA ASP A 505 -7.48 24.07 -5.70
C ASP A 505 -7.17 25.21 -4.71
N GLN A 506 -7.22 24.93 -3.40
CA GLN A 506 -6.90 25.89 -2.33
C GLN A 506 -5.39 26.04 -2.08
N TYR A 507 -4.57 25.18 -2.69
CA TYR A 507 -3.12 25.13 -2.46
C TYR A 507 -2.35 25.85 -3.56
N SER A 508 -1.12 26.30 -3.26
CA SER A 508 -0.24 26.85 -4.28
C SER A 508 0.05 25.85 -5.41
N ALA A 509 0.21 26.33 -6.65
CA ALA A 509 0.46 25.47 -7.83
C ALA A 509 1.67 24.53 -7.63
N VAL A 510 2.73 25.00 -6.96
CA VAL A 510 3.90 24.18 -6.62
C VAL A 510 3.53 23.03 -5.69
N ALA A 511 2.72 23.28 -4.66
CA ALA A 511 2.25 22.24 -3.76
C ALA A 511 1.30 21.26 -4.47
N GLN A 512 0.40 21.76 -5.34
CA GLN A 512 -0.48 20.91 -6.14
C GLN A 512 0.31 19.93 -7.04
N VAL A 513 1.31 20.42 -7.77
CA VAL A 513 2.17 19.58 -8.63
C VAL A 513 2.98 18.57 -7.80
N SER A 514 3.51 19.00 -6.65
CA SER A 514 4.26 18.12 -5.74
C SER A 514 3.38 16.98 -5.20
N MET A 515 2.18 17.31 -4.76
CA MET A 515 1.17 16.35 -4.29
C MET A 515 0.73 15.40 -5.42
N PHE A 516 0.51 15.93 -6.63
CA PHE A 516 0.14 15.14 -7.80
C PHE A 516 1.23 14.12 -8.18
N LEU A 517 2.49 14.54 -8.21
CA LEU A 517 3.62 13.66 -8.52
C LEU A 517 3.69 12.47 -7.53
N VAL A 518 3.59 12.75 -6.24
CA VAL A 518 3.59 11.71 -5.20
C VAL A 518 2.37 10.79 -5.32
N THR A 519 1.22 11.34 -5.68
CA THR A 519 0.00 10.58 -5.94
C THR A 519 0.17 9.63 -7.11
N VAL A 520 0.69 10.10 -8.25
CA VAL A 520 0.98 9.27 -9.43
C VAL A 520 1.95 8.15 -9.08
N CYS A 521 3.05 8.45 -8.40
CA CYS A 521 4.02 7.43 -7.99
C CYS A 521 3.40 6.40 -7.03
N THR A 522 2.57 6.83 -6.08
CA THR A 522 1.96 5.92 -5.10
C THR A 522 0.87 5.05 -5.74
N VAL A 523 -0.05 5.67 -6.48
CA VAL A 523 -1.27 5.02 -7.00
C VAL A 523 -1.01 4.26 -8.30
N ILE A 524 -0.30 4.87 -9.25
CA ILE A 524 -0.10 4.30 -10.60
C ILE A 524 1.14 3.42 -10.64
N VAL A 525 2.25 3.89 -10.08
CA VAL A 525 3.52 3.13 -10.07
C VAL A 525 3.52 2.07 -8.96
N GLY A 526 2.69 2.23 -7.93
CA GLY A 526 2.59 1.29 -6.81
C GLY A 526 3.74 1.45 -5.80
N VAL A 527 4.32 2.65 -5.73
CA VAL A 527 5.33 2.98 -4.71
C VAL A 527 4.69 2.87 -3.32
N ASN A 528 5.37 2.23 -2.37
CA ASN A 528 4.85 2.09 -1.03
C ASN A 528 4.74 3.46 -0.32
N ARG A 529 3.85 3.57 0.68
CA ARG A 529 3.60 4.83 1.40
C ARG A 529 4.85 5.42 2.06
N SER A 530 5.79 4.59 2.53
CA SER A 530 7.04 5.06 3.11
C SER A 530 7.92 5.78 2.08
N ALA A 531 8.01 5.26 0.85
CA ALA A 531 8.74 5.91 -0.22
C ALA A 531 7.99 7.15 -0.74
N GLY A 532 6.65 7.13 -0.72
CA GLY A 532 5.84 8.34 -0.93
C GLY A 532 6.13 9.46 0.07
N ALA A 533 6.23 9.14 1.36
CA ALA A 533 6.61 10.08 2.40
C ALA A 533 8.04 10.60 2.22
N PHE A 534 8.98 9.73 1.83
CA PHE A 534 10.33 10.12 1.47
C PHE A 534 10.35 11.09 0.27
N MET A 535 9.54 10.86 -0.76
CA MET A 535 9.43 11.79 -1.90
C MET A 535 8.91 13.17 -1.47
N LEU A 536 7.87 13.23 -0.62
CA LEU A 536 7.36 14.49 -0.08
C LEU A 536 8.44 15.26 0.71
N ALA A 537 9.15 14.56 1.60
CA ALA A 537 10.24 15.15 2.38
C ALA A 537 11.39 15.66 1.48
N THR A 538 11.72 14.90 0.43
CA THR A 538 12.76 15.28 -0.54
C THR A 538 12.36 16.53 -1.32
N ILE A 539 11.12 16.58 -1.84
CA ILE A 539 10.60 17.75 -2.56
C ILE A 539 10.60 18.99 -1.65
N SER A 540 10.10 18.85 -0.42
CA SER A 540 10.10 19.94 0.58
C SER A 540 11.53 20.44 0.89
N THR A 541 12.50 19.53 1.00
CA THR A 541 13.91 19.87 1.22
C THR A 541 14.50 20.60 0.02
N ILE A 542 14.26 20.11 -1.21
CA ILE A 542 14.74 20.74 -2.44
C ILE A 542 14.18 22.17 -2.57
N LEU A 543 12.89 22.37 -2.31
CA LEU A 543 12.27 23.69 -2.35
C LEU A 543 12.83 24.62 -1.27
N THR A 544 13.06 24.11 -0.06
CA THR A 544 13.68 24.88 1.02
C THR A 544 15.09 25.34 0.63
N LEU A 545 15.90 24.46 0.04
CA LEU A 545 17.22 24.81 -0.46
C LEU A 545 17.14 25.83 -1.61
N ALA A 546 16.27 25.61 -2.60
CA ALA A 546 16.09 26.52 -3.72
C ALA A 546 15.68 27.94 -3.28
N PHE A 547 14.79 28.05 -2.29
CA PHE A 547 14.36 29.34 -1.76
C PHE A 547 15.44 30.04 -0.92
N THR A 548 16.28 29.29 -0.20
CA THR A 548 17.35 29.87 0.63
C THR A 548 18.62 30.20 -0.15
N LEU A 549 18.84 29.59 -1.31
CA LEU A 549 19.96 29.94 -2.20
C LEU A 549 19.93 31.41 -2.66
N HIS A 550 18.75 32.00 -2.77
CA HIS A 550 18.56 33.38 -3.25
C HIS A 550 18.48 34.43 -2.13
N GLY A 551 18.62 34.04 -0.86
CA GLY A 551 18.56 34.95 0.29
C GLY A 551 18.47 34.18 1.61
N ARG A 552 19.06 34.74 2.70
CA ARG A 552 19.15 34.02 3.99
C ARG A 552 17.81 33.81 4.71
N GLN A 553 16.71 34.41 4.23
CA GLN A 553 15.39 34.29 4.84
C GLN A 553 14.33 33.98 3.79
N LEU A 554 13.45 33.04 4.12
CA LEU A 554 12.30 32.69 3.32
C LEU A 554 11.32 33.88 3.28
N LYS A 555 10.81 34.20 2.09
CA LYS A 555 9.67 35.12 1.98
C LYS A 555 8.42 34.44 2.52
N GLN A 556 7.47 35.22 3.03
CA GLN A 556 6.21 34.69 3.58
C GLN A 556 5.46 33.78 2.58
N ASP A 557 5.48 34.09 1.29
CA ASP A 557 4.86 33.26 0.26
C ASP A 557 5.57 31.92 0.07
N GLN A 558 6.91 31.89 0.21
CA GLN A 558 7.70 30.66 0.14
C GLN A 558 7.45 29.77 1.36
N GLU A 559 7.35 30.37 2.55
CA GLU A 559 6.95 29.65 3.77
C GLU A 559 5.55 29.05 3.62
N ARG A 560 4.61 29.80 3.00
CA ARG A 560 3.27 29.28 2.71
C ARG A 560 3.30 28.09 1.75
N VAL A 561 4.07 28.15 0.66
CA VAL A 561 4.23 27.03 -0.28
C VAL A 561 4.80 25.78 0.42
N LEU A 562 5.79 25.95 1.30
CA LEU A 562 6.36 24.83 2.05
C LEU A 562 5.35 24.25 3.07
N ALA A 563 4.57 25.10 3.72
CA ALA A 563 3.53 24.68 4.66
C ALA A 563 2.33 23.99 3.97
N ASP A 564 2.09 24.31 2.70
CA ASP A 564 1.04 23.70 1.88
C ASP A 564 1.35 22.25 1.51
N ILE A 565 2.63 21.84 1.47
CA ILE A 565 3.04 20.48 1.10
C ILE A 565 2.84 19.55 2.30
N PRO A 566 1.96 18.53 2.21
CA PRO A 566 1.75 17.62 3.32
C PRO A 566 2.98 16.75 3.60
N SER A 567 3.16 16.38 4.86
CA SER A 567 4.24 15.48 5.29
C SER A 567 3.93 13.99 5.11
N THR A 568 2.67 13.63 4.83
CA THR A 568 2.21 12.25 4.73
C THR A 568 1.44 12.00 3.44
N VAL A 569 1.62 10.81 2.87
CA VAL A 569 0.93 10.37 1.64
C VAL A 569 -0.58 10.31 1.85
N ASP A 570 -1.03 9.88 3.03
CA ASP A 570 -2.46 9.79 3.34
C ASP A 570 -3.14 11.17 3.30
N THR A 571 -2.44 12.21 3.77
CA THR A 571 -2.96 13.58 3.62
C THR A 571 -3.05 13.98 2.15
N VAL A 572 -2.05 13.64 1.33
CA VAL A 572 -2.05 13.91 -0.10
C VAL A 572 -3.22 13.22 -0.81
N LEU A 573 -3.43 11.93 -0.56
CA LEU A 573 -4.53 11.16 -1.15
C LEU A 573 -5.90 11.72 -0.73
N SER A 574 -6.03 12.14 0.53
CA SER A 574 -7.23 12.81 1.04
C SER A 574 -7.50 14.14 0.33
N LYS A 575 -6.46 14.94 -0.01
CA LYS A 575 -6.64 16.20 -0.78
C LYS A 575 -7.13 15.98 -2.20
N PHE A 576 -6.76 14.86 -2.83
CA PHE A 576 -7.31 14.43 -4.10
C PHE A 576 -8.62 13.65 -3.99
N LYS A 577 -9.15 13.46 -2.77
CA LYS A 577 -10.35 12.63 -2.50
C LYS A 577 -10.22 11.21 -3.08
N LEU A 578 -9.01 10.66 -3.07
CA LEU A 578 -8.73 9.29 -3.50
C LEU A 578 -8.93 8.29 -2.34
N ASP A 579 -8.94 8.79 -1.12
CA ASP A 579 -9.38 8.02 0.06
C ASP A 579 -10.91 7.99 0.05
N GLY A 580 -11.50 7.06 -0.68
CA GLY A 580 -12.95 6.84 -0.63
C GLY A 580 -13.42 6.58 0.80
N ARG A 581 -14.66 6.92 1.14
CA ARG A 581 -15.17 6.65 2.49
C ARG A 581 -15.25 5.14 2.68
N VAL A 582 -14.47 4.62 3.61
CA VAL A 582 -14.44 3.20 3.94
C VAL A 582 -14.79 2.99 5.39
N THR A 583 -15.63 1.99 5.64
CA THR A 583 -15.90 1.48 6.98
C THR A 583 -15.08 0.21 7.14
N THR A 584 -14.24 0.18 8.18
CA THR A 584 -13.47 -1.01 8.52
C THR A 584 -14.29 -1.84 9.49
N TYR A 585 -14.60 -3.09 9.11
CA TYR A 585 -15.32 -4.04 9.94
C TYR A 585 -14.37 -5.03 10.58
N ALA A 586 -14.68 -5.49 11.79
CA ALA A 586 -14.00 -6.64 12.40
C ALA A 586 -14.60 -7.94 11.87
N THR A 587 -13.77 -8.92 11.51
CA THR A 587 -14.21 -10.23 11.01
C THR A 587 -13.74 -11.35 11.92
N CYS A 588 -14.65 -12.23 12.34
CA CYS A 588 -14.30 -13.39 13.15
C CYS A 588 -13.40 -14.37 12.38
N SER A 589 -12.31 -14.83 13.02
CA SER A 589 -11.40 -15.82 12.42
C SER A 589 -12.04 -17.20 12.27
N GLU A 590 -12.96 -17.56 13.17
CA GLU A 590 -13.58 -18.89 13.22
C GLU A 590 -14.85 -19.01 12.37
N CYS A 591 -15.81 -18.09 12.53
CA CYS A 591 -17.11 -18.16 11.85
C CYS A 591 -17.31 -17.13 10.74
N HIS A 592 -16.35 -16.21 10.53
CA HIS A 592 -16.40 -15.15 9.53
C HIS A 592 -17.57 -14.15 9.65
N ALA A 593 -18.24 -14.11 10.80
CA ALA A 593 -19.18 -13.04 11.11
C ALA A 593 -18.47 -11.67 11.08
N ILE A 594 -19.16 -10.67 10.53
CA ILE A 594 -18.65 -9.31 10.30
C ILE A 594 -19.34 -8.37 11.31
N TYR A 595 -18.56 -7.50 11.94
CA TYR A 595 -19.03 -6.57 12.96
C TYR A 595 -18.69 -5.13 12.54
N ALA A 596 -19.71 -4.29 12.49
CA ALA A 596 -19.55 -2.87 12.23
C ALA A 596 -18.78 -2.20 13.39
N PRO A 597 -17.96 -1.17 13.11
CA PRO A 597 -17.38 -0.35 14.17
C PRO A 597 -18.49 0.43 14.89
N HIS A 598 -18.33 0.60 16.19
CA HIS A 598 -19.08 1.57 16.98
C HIS A 598 -18.12 2.69 17.39
N TYR A 599 -18.59 3.94 17.42
CA TYR A 599 -17.77 5.08 17.81
C TYR A 599 -18.33 5.64 19.10
N GLU A 600 -17.50 5.68 20.15
CA GLU A 600 -17.88 6.33 21.40
C GLU A 600 -18.05 7.84 21.19
N GLU A 601 -18.96 8.46 21.93
CA GLU A 601 -19.27 9.88 21.77
C GLU A 601 -18.02 10.77 21.91
N GLY A 602 -17.70 11.49 20.84
CA GLY A 602 -16.53 12.38 20.79
C GLY A 602 -15.20 11.69 20.47
N SER A 603 -15.19 10.37 20.35
CA SER A 603 -14.03 9.61 19.86
C SER A 603 -14.08 9.45 18.34
N ALA A 604 -12.92 9.59 17.69
CA ALA A 604 -12.74 9.19 16.30
C ALA A 604 -12.32 7.71 16.16
N ASP A 605 -12.02 7.06 17.29
CA ASP A 605 -11.51 5.70 17.32
C ASP A 605 -12.66 4.70 17.24
N ALA A 606 -12.55 3.77 16.29
CA ALA A 606 -13.50 2.69 16.12
C ALA A 606 -13.35 1.65 17.24
N VAL A 607 -14.44 1.38 17.94
CA VAL A 607 -14.57 0.34 18.96
C VAL A 607 -15.29 -0.86 18.37
N TYR A 608 -14.78 -2.05 18.65
CA TYR A 608 -15.37 -3.32 18.22
C TYR A 608 -15.61 -4.21 19.44
N PRO A 609 -16.58 -5.15 19.39
CA PRO A 609 -16.74 -6.15 20.42
C PRO A 609 -15.45 -6.96 20.58
N ALA A 610 -15.01 -7.23 21.81
CA ALA A 610 -13.78 -8.00 22.05
C ALA A 610 -13.91 -9.48 21.62
N ILE A 611 -15.13 -10.02 21.66
CA ILE A 611 -15.44 -11.41 21.33
C ILE A 611 -16.61 -11.51 20.36
N CYS A 612 -16.60 -12.57 19.55
CA CYS A 612 -17.62 -12.85 18.56
C CYS A 612 -18.93 -13.34 19.22
N THR A 613 -20.01 -12.59 19.05
CA THR A 613 -21.35 -12.90 19.59
C THR A 613 -22.26 -13.64 18.61
N SER A 614 -21.82 -13.83 17.37
CA SER A 614 -22.56 -14.57 16.33
C SER A 614 -22.85 -16.00 16.78
N LYS A 615 -24.09 -16.41 16.56
CA LYS A 615 -24.56 -17.79 16.74
C LYS A 615 -24.45 -18.52 15.41
N THR A 616 -23.85 -19.70 15.43
CA THR A 616 -23.78 -20.53 14.23
C THR A 616 -25.17 -21.05 13.87
N LEU A 617 -25.49 -21.11 12.59
CA LEU A 617 -26.82 -21.54 12.13
C LEU A 617 -27.13 -22.95 12.68
N GLY A 618 -28.17 -23.07 13.49
CA GLY A 618 -28.58 -24.33 14.12
C GLY A 618 -27.94 -24.62 15.48
N SER A 619 -27.14 -23.71 16.04
CA SER A 619 -26.59 -23.81 17.40
C SER A 619 -26.97 -22.58 18.22
N ASP A 620 -27.46 -22.79 19.44
CA ASP A 620 -27.65 -21.71 20.41
C ASP A 620 -26.32 -21.20 21.00
N GLN A 621 -25.20 -21.87 20.71
CA GLN A 621 -23.89 -21.50 21.20
C GLN A 621 -23.31 -20.32 20.42
N ILE A 622 -22.93 -19.27 21.17
CA ILE A 622 -22.15 -18.14 20.65
C ILE A 622 -20.74 -18.62 20.27
N CYS A 623 -20.17 -18.04 19.21
CA CYS A 623 -18.83 -18.41 18.74
C CYS A 623 -17.73 -18.12 19.78
N GLY A 624 -17.75 -16.95 20.42
CA GLY A 624 -16.83 -16.58 21.50
C GLY A 624 -15.37 -16.34 21.09
N ALA A 625 -15.03 -16.46 19.80
CA ALA A 625 -13.67 -16.20 19.30
C ALA A 625 -13.28 -14.71 19.48
N PRO A 626 -12.01 -14.40 19.77
CA PRO A 626 -11.55 -13.01 19.90
C PRO A 626 -11.65 -12.28 18.56
N LEU A 627 -12.14 -11.04 18.59
CA LEU A 627 -12.28 -10.18 17.41
C LEU A 627 -11.24 -9.07 17.38
N THR A 628 -10.73 -8.66 18.54
CA THR A 628 -9.75 -7.58 18.66
C THR A 628 -8.49 -8.04 19.38
N GLU A 629 -7.39 -7.36 19.07
CA GLU A 629 -6.12 -7.47 19.76
C GLU A 629 -5.83 -6.12 20.44
N THR A 630 -5.36 -6.17 21.68
CA THR A 630 -4.90 -4.98 22.41
C THR A 630 -3.52 -4.61 21.91
N ASP A 631 -3.43 -3.49 21.18
CA ASP A 631 -2.15 -2.93 20.77
C ASP A 631 -1.50 -2.26 21.98
N ASN A 632 -0.38 -2.81 22.46
CA ASN A 632 0.39 -2.24 23.57
C ASN A 632 1.47 -1.25 23.09
N THR A 633 1.55 -0.99 21.79
CA THR A 633 2.61 -0.22 21.16
C THR A 633 2.33 1.28 21.26
N GLY A 634 2.44 1.86 22.45
CA GLY A 634 2.35 3.33 22.61
C GLY A 634 1.76 3.85 23.92
N GLY A 635 1.48 2.99 24.90
CA GLY A 635 0.86 3.40 26.16
C GLY A 635 -0.64 3.70 26.07
N ASP A 636 -1.17 3.87 24.85
CA ASP A 636 -2.60 3.95 24.58
C ASP A 636 -3.13 2.58 24.16
N ARG A 637 -4.12 2.07 24.90
CA ARG A 637 -4.68 0.72 24.70
C ARG A 637 -5.75 0.77 23.62
N SER A 638 -5.35 0.99 22.37
CA SER A 638 -6.27 0.87 21.25
C SER A 638 -6.58 -0.61 20.96
N MET A 639 -7.86 -0.94 20.82
CA MET A 639 -8.30 -2.26 20.36
C MET A 639 -8.37 -2.26 18.83
N LYS A 640 -7.51 -3.05 18.17
CA LYS A 640 -7.52 -3.20 16.72
C LYS A 640 -8.18 -4.53 16.33
N PRO A 641 -8.95 -4.59 15.23
CA PRO A 641 -9.55 -5.84 14.80
C PRO A 641 -8.45 -6.84 14.41
N LEU A 642 -8.53 -8.07 14.92
CA LEU A 642 -7.60 -9.17 14.61
C LEU A 642 -7.61 -9.50 13.11
N ARG A 643 -8.78 -9.36 12.49
CA ARG A 643 -8.96 -9.42 11.04
C ARG A 643 -9.91 -8.32 10.61
N SER A 644 -9.46 -7.47 9.71
CA SER A 644 -10.26 -6.40 9.12
C SER A 644 -10.90 -6.81 7.80
N PHE A 645 -12.10 -6.30 7.55
CA PHE A 645 -12.75 -6.29 6.25
C PHE A 645 -13.12 -4.84 5.92
N VAL A 646 -12.54 -4.30 4.87
CA VAL A 646 -12.77 -2.90 4.46
C VAL A 646 -13.91 -2.88 3.45
N MET A 647 -14.97 -2.16 3.76
CA MET A 647 -16.10 -1.97 2.85
C MET A 647 -16.21 -0.49 2.50
N HIS A 648 -16.31 -0.20 1.21
CA HIS A 648 -16.61 1.15 0.75
C HIS A 648 -18.04 1.51 1.17
N ASN A 649 -18.23 2.74 1.63
CA ASN A 649 -19.56 3.27 1.88
C ASN A 649 -20.30 3.31 0.54
N TYR A 650 -21.41 2.58 0.46
CA TYR A 650 -22.14 2.41 -0.80
C TYR A 650 -22.74 3.73 -1.26
N GLU A 651 -23.25 4.53 -0.31
CA GLU A 651 -23.86 5.81 -0.59
C GLU A 651 -22.84 6.81 -1.16
N ASP A 652 -21.64 6.90 -0.57
CA ASP A 652 -20.51 7.72 -1.02
C ASP A 652 -19.99 7.26 -2.38
N TYR A 653 -19.92 5.94 -2.59
CA TYR A 653 -19.54 5.39 -3.90
C TYR A 653 -20.55 5.78 -4.99
N MET A 654 -21.85 5.61 -4.72
CA MET A 654 -22.91 5.96 -5.66
C MET A 654 -22.98 7.47 -5.90
N ALA A 655 -22.88 8.27 -4.84
CA ALA A 655 -22.84 9.72 -4.92
C ALA A 655 -21.64 10.19 -5.75
N GLY A 656 -20.44 9.65 -5.50
CA GLY A 656 -19.25 9.97 -6.27
C GLY A 656 -19.33 9.50 -7.72
N LEU A 657 -20.00 8.38 -8.00
CA LEU A 657 -20.24 7.91 -9.37
C LEU A 657 -21.20 8.84 -10.12
N LEU A 658 -22.27 9.29 -9.48
CA LEU A 658 -23.29 10.15 -10.09
C LEU A 658 -22.85 11.63 -10.18
N ALA A 659 -22.02 12.10 -9.26
CA ALA A 659 -21.48 13.46 -9.25
C ALA A 659 -20.42 13.73 -10.35
N ARG A 660 -20.04 12.69 -11.09
CA ARG A 660 -19.10 12.81 -12.21
C ARG A 660 -19.81 13.36 -13.44
N HIS A 661 -19.36 14.52 -13.91
CA HIS A 661 -19.89 15.21 -15.08
C HIS A 661 -19.94 14.33 -16.35
N ASP A 662 -18.95 13.44 -16.56
CA ASP A 662 -18.96 12.55 -17.74
C ASP A 662 -20.08 11.50 -17.67
N ILE A 663 -20.38 10.99 -16.47
CA ILE A 663 -21.46 10.03 -16.25
C ILE A 663 -22.81 10.73 -16.28
N GLU A 664 -22.93 11.89 -15.63
CA GLU A 664 -24.12 12.75 -15.70
C GLU A 664 -24.46 13.09 -17.16
N SER A 665 -23.49 13.55 -17.94
CA SER A 665 -23.68 13.81 -19.38
C SER A 665 -24.14 12.58 -20.17
N LEU A 666 -23.68 11.38 -19.80
CA LEU A 666 -24.12 10.13 -20.42
C LEU A 666 -25.54 9.76 -20.01
N MET A 667 -25.92 10.02 -18.76
CA MET A 667 -27.28 9.79 -18.25
C MET A 667 -28.27 10.75 -18.91
N ASP A 668 -27.96 12.05 -18.96
CA ASP A 668 -28.77 13.06 -19.61
C ASP A 668 -28.97 12.73 -21.08
N LYS A 669 -27.89 12.40 -21.78
CA LYS A 669 -27.96 11.97 -23.18
C LYS A 669 -28.83 10.72 -23.35
N ALA A 670 -28.73 9.74 -22.46
CA ALA A 670 -29.56 8.54 -22.52
C ALA A 670 -31.04 8.85 -22.29
N CYS A 671 -31.36 9.79 -21.39
CA CYS A 671 -32.71 10.30 -21.17
C CYS A 671 -33.24 11.07 -22.39
N ASP A 672 -32.43 11.94 -22.99
CA ASP A 672 -32.79 12.67 -24.21
C ASP A 672 -33.03 11.72 -25.38
N ASP A 673 -32.15 10.73 -25.57
CA ASP A 673 -32.30 9.68 -26.58
C ASP A 673 -33.57 8.84 -26.33
N ALA A 674 -33.88 8.53 -25.07
CA ALA A 674 -35.09 7.82 -24.67
C ALA A 674 -36.36 8.64 -24.96
N LEU A 675 -36.39 9.92 -24.57
CA LEU A 675 -37.50 10.84 -24.85
C LEU A 675 -37.71 11.02 -26.36
N ALA A 676 -36.63 11.24 -27.12
CA ALA A 676 -36.69 11.34 -28.57
C ALA A 676 -37.14 10.03 -29.25
N SER A 677 -36.99 8.88 -28.59
CA SER A 677 -37.46 7.59 -29.09
C SER A 677 -38.98 7.40 -28.95
N LEU A 678 -39.61 8.09 -27.99
CA LEU A 678 -41.06 7.99 -27.75
C LEU A 678 -41.88 8.52 -28.93
N ASP A 679 -41.40 9.59 -29.57
CA ASP A 679 -42.02 10.18 -30.77
C ASP A 679 -41.78 9.36 -32.05
N ARG A 680 -40.81 8.43 -32.02
CA ARG A 680 -40.50 7.57 -33.17
C ARG A 680 -41.40 6.34 -33.17
N PRO A 681 -41.79 5.84 -34.36
CA PRO A 681 -42.48 4.57 -34.45
C PRO A 681 -41.63 3.47 -33.82
N ARG A 682 -42.30 2.49 -33.22
CA ARG A 682 -41.65 1.36 -32.55
C ARG A 682 -40.62 0.70 -33.49
N PRO A 683 -39.35 0.57 -33.08
CA PRO A 683 -38.35 -0.12 -33.89
C PRO A 683 -38.63 -1.62 -33.93
N GLU A 684 -38.30 -2.25 -35.06
CA GLU A 684 -38.43 -3.72 -35.23
C GLU A 684 -37.44 -4.49 -34.33
N PHE A 685 -36.30 -3.87 -33.99
CA PHE A 685 -35.27 -4.43 -33.12
C PHE A 685 -34.87 -3.44 -32.03
N ILE A 686 -34.90 -3.89 -30.77
CA ILE A 686 -34.51 -3.12 -29.59
C ILE A 686 -32.98 -3.13 -29.49
N ARG A 687 -32.35 -1.96 -29.59
CA ARG A 687 -30.89 -1.75 -29.42
C ARG A 687 -30.55 -1.16 -28.06
N SER A 688 -31.50 -0.50 -27.42
CA SER A 688 -31.38 0.12 -26.11
C SER A 688 -32.53 -0.32 -25.20
N PRO A 689 -32.32 -0.55 -23.89
CA PRO A 689 -33.42 -0.84 -22.96
C PRO A 689 -34.56 0.17 -23.04
N PHE A 690 -34.25 1.45 -23.30
CA PHE A 690 -35.24 2.53 -23.42
C PHE A 690 -36.15 2.40 -24.66
N GLU A 691 -35.75 1.62 -25.67
CA GLU A 691 -36.61 1.33 -26.83
C GLU A 691 -37.59 0.19 -26.54
N ALA A 692 -37.46 -0.52 -25.42
CA ALA A 692 -38.36 -1.60 -25.06
C ALA A 692 -39.75 -1.06 -24.73
N ASP A 693 -40.79 -1.74 -25.24
CA ASP A 693 -42.19 -1.33 -25.03
C ASP A 693 -42.51 -1.03 -23.58
N PHE A 694 -42.08 -1.92 -22.66
CA PHE A 694 -42.43 -1.77 -21.25
C PHE A 694 -41.89 -0.48 -20.63
N ILE A 695 -40.71 0.00 -21.06
CA ILE A 695 -40.15 1.27 -20.58
C ILE A 695 -40.90 2.43 -21.24
N ARG A 696 -41.20 2.32 -22.54
CA ARG A 696 -41.93 3.37 -23.27
C ARG A 696 -43.35 3.56 -22.76
N THR A 697 -43.98 2.51 -22.25
CA THR A 697 -45.34 2.53 -21.67
C THR A 697 -45.31 2.55 -20.15
N PHE A 698 -44.15 2.74 -19.51
CA PHE A 698 -44.08 2.80 -18.06
C PHE A 698 -44.67 4.14 -17.59
N GLU A 699 -45.94 4.11 -17.19
CA GLU A 699 -46.56 5.23 -16.50
C GLU A 699 -45.92 5.32 -15.12
N GLY A 700 -45.11 6.36 -14.88
CA GLY A 700 -44.60 6.65 -13.55
C GLY A 700 -45.76 6.77 -12.54
N PRO A 701 -45.48 6.67 -11.23
CA PRO A 701 -46.52 6.78 -10.20
C PRO A 701 -47.35 8.04 -10.43
N THR A 702 -48.60 7.86 -10.87
CA THR A 702 -49.51 8.95 -11.13
C THR A 702 -49.88 9.57 -9.79
N SER A 703 -49.70 10.87 -9.63
CA SER A 703 -50.03 11.62 -8.40
C SER A 703 -51.52 11.59 -8.02
N SER A 704 -52.37 10.90 -8.78
CA SER A 704 -53.74 10.60 -8.39
C SER A 704 -53.72 9.62 -7.22
N ALA A 705 -53.98 10.17 -6.03
CA ALA A 705 -54.10 9.52 -4.73
C ALA A 705 -55.27 8.51 -4.62
N ASP A 706 -55.51 7.68 -5.63
CA ASP A 706 -56.36 6.49 -5.52
C ASP A 706 -55.54 5.28 -5.06
N GLU A 707 -54.77 5.49 -4.00
CA GLU A 707 -54.08 4.49 -3.21
C GLU A 707 -55.09 3.79 -2.29
N LYS A 708 -56.03 3.03 -2.89
CA LYS A 708 -57.06 2.30 -2.13
C LYS A 708 -57.16 0.80 -2.40
N GLN A 709 -56.41 0.22 -3.31
CA GLN A 709 -56.47 -1.24 -3.53
C GLN A 709 -55.14 -1.81 -4.00
N LEU A 710 -54.26 -2.16 -3.05
CA LEU A 710 -53.33 -3.29 -3.18
C LEU A 710 -52.96 -3.84 -1.81
#